data_AF-A0A9P7MC89-F1
#
_entry.id   AF-A0A9P7MC89-F1
#
_cell.length_a   1.000
_cell.length_b   1.000
_cell.length_c   1.000
_cell.angle_alpha   90.00
_cell.angle_beta   90.00
_cell.angle_gamma   90.00
#
_symmetry.space_group_name_H-M   'P 1'
#
loop_
_entity.id
_entity.type
_entity.pdbx_description
1 polymer ?
#
loop_
_entity_poly.entity_id
_entity_poly.type
_entity_poly.pdbx_seq_one_letter_code
_entity_poly.pdbx_strand_id
1 'polypeptide(L)'
;MASGQTVPSSDAQVIFASERDTRQVPDIRILHYNDVYHVDAASAEPVGGLARFITLCREYQEGKPSEGQPKILTLFSGDAFNPSLESSVTKGRHMVPVLNAIKTDCACVGNHDFDFGVKQFCNLTEKCNFPWLIANVLDPALGEDVPLGNAKRTHMLTTSNGIKVGLIGLGEREWLATINSLPPDLIYKSATATAKELVPQLRAQGAEIIICLSHMREHNDNKLAEQTDGLIDIILGGHDHYYSHSFIKGTHVLRSGTDFKQLSYIEARRDDARGRWGFDIWQRDVTSEVAEDEQTARLVTSLTSKLAKSLARPIGWTAMPLDARFSTVRTRESNLGNFVCDVMRRHHNADCTIMASGTIRGDQVYPPGVVRIKDITTCFPFEDPVVCLRVKGQAIWDALENAVSTYPAQEGRFPQVSNIVFEFDASRESGKRLNFVRIGGRACDTEQEYVLATRGYMGRGKDGFTSLLVKSEGGTAHEIVDEENGILISAMLRQYFMALRTVGKWTCLSDHWASVAEQANVPLSPTLERHRPDISGGGDQVREETHSAGASWKTFLHRRLGLNKEPLDENEDDGDDVVGYATAPAGADSGAEVAGLDEDLDVDLEMLLLRKFWARWVRKTGVQATVCDPLRDEDCAVDWTRVIAPVVEGRIRMVGGEKPSVET
;
A
#
# COMPACT_ATOMS: atom_id res chain seq x y z
N MET A 1 4.28 33.65 0.58
CA MET A 1 2.82 33.39 0.72
C MET A 1 2.68 31.88 0.70
N ALA A 2 2.24 31.29 1.81
CA ALA A 2 2.05 29.84 1.91
C ALA A 2 0.91 29.43 0.97
N SER A 3 1.19 28.54 0.01
CA SER A 3 0.15 27.80 -0.70
C SER A 3 -0.51 26.89 0.33
N GLY A 4 -1.76 27.17 0.67
CA GLY A 4 -2.50 26.36 1.64
C GLY A 4 -2.68 24.95 1.10
N GLN A 5 -2.26 23.95 1.88
CA GLN A 5 -2.77 22.60 1.74
C GLN A 5 -4.30 22.68 1.82
N THR A 6 -4.96 22.44 0.69
CA THR A 6 -6.40 22.30 0.64
C THR A 6 -6.76 21.08 1.47
N VAL A 7 -7.53 21.28 2.54
CA VAL A 7 -8.12 20.19 3.31
C VAL A 7 -8.92 19.32 2.32
N PRO A 8 -8.72 17.98 2.29
CA PRO A 8 -9.48 17.10 1.41
C PRO A 8 -10.97 17.37 1.57
N SER A 9 -11.67 17.54 0.44
CA SER A 9 -13.08 17.92 0.45
C SER A 9 -13.84 17.08 -0.56
N SER A 10 -14.97 16.55 -0.12
CA SER A 10 -15.90 15.83 -0.99
C SER A 10 -16.52 16.71 -2.06
N ASP A 11 -16.50 18.04 -1.91
CA ASP A 11 -16.99 18.97 -2.92
C ASP A 11 -16.12 18.92 -4.19
N ALA A 12 -16.74 19.21 -5.34
CA ALA A 12 -16.05 19.19 -6.63
C ALA A 12 -15.01 20.32 -6.70
N GLN A 13 -13.73 19.97 -6.83
CA GLN A 13 -12.63 20.91 -6.94
C GLN A 13 -12.26 21.10 -8.41
N VAL A 14 -12.27 22.34 -8.89
CA VAL A 14 -11.90 22.65 -10.28
C VAL A 14 -10.40 22.47 -10.45
N ILE A 15 -9.99 21.53 -11.31
CA ILE A 15 -8.59 21.32 -11.68
C ILE A 15 -8.26 22.09 -12.95
N PHE A 16 -9.16 22.05 -13.93
CA PHE A 16 -9.03 22.79 -15.17
C PHE A 16 -10.40 23.23 -15.65
N ALA A 17 -10.51 24.48 -16.11
CA ALA A 17 -11.72 24.99 -16.74
C ALA A 17 -11.35 25.70 -18.05
N SER A 18 -12.07 25.40 -19.11
CA SER A 18 -11.82 25.88 -20.46
C SER A 18 -12.21 27.35 -20.71
N GLU A 19 -12.48 28.13 -19.66
CA GLU A 19 -13.05 29.50 -19.69
C GLU A 19 -14.38 29.62 -20.46
N ARG A 20 -15.03 28.50 -20.80
CA ARG A 20 -16.29 28.45 -21.55
C ARG A 20 -17.51 28.55 -20.64
N ASP A 21 -18.66 28.87 -21.23
CA ASP A 21 -19.93 28.88 -20.51
C ASP A 21 -20.31 27.45 -20.12
N THR A 22 -20.02 27.08 -18.86
CA THR A 22 -20.37 25.79 -18.26
C THR A 22 -21.88 25.57 -18.17
N ARG A 23 -22.71 26.56 -18.53
CA ARG A 23 -24.17 26.42 -18.64
C ARG A 23 -24.62 25.61 -19.86
N GLN A 24 -23.75 25.43 -20.87
CA GLN A 24 -24.06 24.56 -22.00
C GLN A 24 -23.83 23.09 -21.63
N VAL A 25 -24.80 22.25 -21.99
CA VAL A 25 -24.74 20.79 -21.84
C VAL A 25 -23.46 20.26 -22.52
N PRO A 26 -22.59 19.52 -21.82
CA PRO A 26 -21.43 18.89 -22.43
C PRO A 26 -21.82 17.87 -23.51
N ASP A 27 -20.95 17.72 -24.51
CA ASP A 27 -21.10 16.71 -25.56
C ASP A 27 -20.79 15.30 -25.03
N ILE A 28 -19.79 15.19 -24.16
CA ILE A 28 -19.35 13.93 -23.53
C ILE A 28 -19.06 14.17 -22.06
N ARG A 29 -19.45 13.22 -21.21
CA ARG A 29 -19.14 13.19 -19.78
C ARG A 29 -18.31 11.94 -19.49
N ILE A 30 -17.25 12.07 -18.70
CA ILE A 30 -16.33 10.98 -18.38
C ILE A 30 -16.05 10.94 -16.88
N LEU A 31 -16.10 9.76 -16.28
CA LEU A 31 -15.47 9.43 -15.00
C LEU A 31 -14.15 8.71 -15.26
N HIS A 32 -13.09 9.11 -14.57
CA HIS A 32 -11.78 8.47 -14.66
C HIS A 32 -11.21 8.15 -13.28
N TYR A 33 -10.68 6.94 -13.15
CA TYR A 33 -9.94 6.44 -11.99
C TYR A 33 -8.82 5.48 -12.43
N ASN A 34 -7.84 5.24 -11.55
CA ASN A 34 -6.66 4.41 -11.80
C ASN A 34 -6.15 3.81 -10.48
N ASP A 35 -5.34 2.75 -10.56
CA ASP A 35 -4.58 2.17 -9.44
C ASP A 35 -5.44 1.90 -8.20
N VAL A 36 -6.26 0.84 -8.26
CA VAL A 36 -7.21 0.51 -7.18
C VAL A 36 -6.90 -0.84 -6.58
N TYR A 37 -6.18 -0.83 -5.45
CA TYR A 37 -5.73 -2.05 -4.79
C TYR A 37 -6.63 -2.38 -3.60
N HIS A 38 -6.96 -1.39 -2.79
CA HIS A 38 -7.67 -1.59 -1.53
C HIS A 38 -9.16 -1.21 -1.64
N VAL A 39 -10.04 -2.17 -1.34
CA VAL A 39 -11.50 -1.94 -1.32
C VAL A 39 -11.99 -1.26 -0.04
N ASP A 40 -11.25 -1.42 1.06
CA ASP A 40 -11.52 -0.79 2.35
C ASP A 40 -11.08 0.68 2.35
N ALA A 41 -11.69 1.48 3.22
CA ALA A 41 -11.23 2.83 3.49
C ALA A 41 -9.90 2.84 4.29
N ALA A 42 -9.03 3.81 3.98
CA ALA A 42 -7.82 4.10 4.74
C ALA A 42 -8.14 4.86 6.04
N SER A 43 -7.18 4.93 6.97
CA SER A 43 -7.35 5.59 8.26
C SER A 43 -7.22 7.12 8.23
N ALA A 44 -6.77 7.70 7.11
CA ALA A 44 -6.51 9.12 6.96
C ALA A 44 -7.20 9.69 5.72
N GLU A 45 -7.61 10.96 5.79
CA GLU A 45 -8.26 11.66 4.68
C GLU A 45 -7.29 11.93 3.50
N PRO A 46 -7.78 11.89 2.25
CA PRO A 46 -9.06 11.30 1.84
C PRO A 46 -9.09 9.79 2.10
N VAL A 47 -10.13 9.32 2.79
CA VAL A 47 -10.20 7.92 3.26
C VAL A 47 -10.41 6.91 2.13
N GLY A 48 -10.97 7.31 0.99
CA GLY A 48 -11.24 6.39 -0.11
C GLY A 48 -12.29 5.33 0.25
N GLY A 49 -12.02 4.10 -0.20
CA GLY A 49 -12.89 2.95 0.02
C GLY A 49 -14.02 2.84 -1.01
N LEU A 50 -14.25 1.62 -1.47
CA LEU A 50 -15.13 1.33 -2.59
C LEU A 50 -16.58 1.79 -2.36
N ALA A 51 -17.10 1.61 -1.14
CA ALA A 51 -18.49 1.93 -0.83
C ALA A 51 -18.81 3.43 -0.98
N ARG A 52 -17.89 4.31 -0.57
CA ARG A 52 -18.02 5.76 -0.74
C ARG A 52 -17.75 6.18 -2.17
N PHE A 53 -16.75 5.57 -2.80
CA PHE A 53 -16.42 5.83 -4.20
C PHE A 53 -17.58 5.51 -5.14
N ILE A 54 -18.30 4.40 -4.92
CA ILE A 54 -19.51 4.07 -5.68
C ILE A 54 -20.63 5.09 -5.44
N THR A 55 -20.79 5.62 -4.23
CA THR A 55 -21.74 6.72 -3.98
C THR A 55 -21.45 7.92 -4.88
N LEU A 56 -20.19 8.36 -4.97
CA LEU A 56 -19.81 9.45 -5.86
C LEU A 56 -20.00 9.10 -7.34
N CYS A 57 -19.64 7.88 -7.76
CA CYS A 57 -19.89 7.44 -9.14
C CYS A 57 -21.38 7.50 -9.49
N ARG A 58 -22.25 6.99 -8.61
CA ARG A 58 -23.71 7.00 -8.81
C ARG A 58 -24.29 8.40 -8.80
N GLU A 59 -23.73 9.33 -8.04
CA GLU A 59 -24.13 10.74 -8.11
C GLU A 59 -24.04 11.29 -9.55
N TYR A 60 -22.95 10.99 -10.27
CA TYR A 60 -22.78 11.43 -11.66
C TYR A 60 -23.50 10.55 -12.69
N GLN A 61 -23.62 9.24 -12.41
CA GLN A 61 -24.24 8.28 -13.32
C GLN A 61 -25.77 8.31 -13.30
N GLU A 62 -26.37 8.52 -12.12
CA GLU A 62 -27.80 8.33 -11.86
C GLU A 62 -28.43 9.48 -11.06
N GLY A 63 -27.62 10.32 -10.40
CA GLY A 63 -28.10 11.44 -9.60
C GLY A 63 -28.54 12.65 -10.43
N LYS A 64 -28.88 13.74 -9.74
CA LYS A 64 -29.30 15.01 -10.36
C LYS A 64 -28.34 15.54 -11.44
N PRO A 65 -26.99 15.43 -11.29
CA PRO A 65 -26.05 15.82 -12.35
C PRO A 65 -26.21 15.06 -13.67
N SER A 66 -26.97 13.94 -13.71
CA SER A 66 -27.25 13.19 -14.93
C SER A 66 -28.52 13.65 -15.68
N GLU A 67 -29.39 14.44 -15.05
CA GLU A 67 -30.67 14.86 -15.64
C GLU A 67 -30.46 15.78 -16.86
N GLY A 68 -30.99 15.40 -18.02
CA GLY A 68 -30.85 16.17 -19.27
C GLY A 68 -29.45 16.15 -19.89
N GLN A 69 -28.57 15.28 -19.39
CA GLN A 69 -27.17 15.17 -19.81
C GLN A 69 -26.93 13.88 -20.63
N PRO A 70 -25.89 13.81 -21.47
CA PRO A 70 -25.50 12.55 -22.10
C PRO A 70 -25.08 11.51 -21.06
N LYS A 71 -25.23 10.22 -21.42
CA LYS A 71 -24.77 9.11 -20.58
C LYS A 71 -23.27 9.24 -20.37
N ILE A 72 -22.86 9.14 -19.12
CA ILE A 72 -21.45 9.23 -18.72
C ILE A 72 -20.69 7.96 -19.10
N LEU A 73 -19.44 8.13 -19.55
CA LEU A 73 -18.49 7.05 -19.78
C LEU A 73 -17.60 6.87 -18.55
N THR A 74 -17.37 5.64 -18.10
CA THR A 74 -16.48 5.36 -16.98
C THR A 74 -15.23 4.63 -17.49
N LEU A 75 -14.07 5.27 -17.38
CA LEU A 75 -12.81 4.78 -17.94
C LEU A 75 -11.81 4.49 -16.81
N PHE A 76 -11.10 3.38 -16.94
CA PHE A 76 -10.15 2.91 -15.93
C PHE A 76 -8.75 2.75 -16.52
N SER A 77 -7.72 3.24 -15.84
CA SER A 77 -6.34 3.18 -16.33
C SER A 77 -5.49 2.10 -15.66
N GLY A 78 -6.07 0.94 -15.33
CA GLY A 78 -5.32 -0.26 -14.96
C GLY A 78 -4.85 -0.34 -13.50
N ASP A 79 -4.25 -1.48 -13.16
CA ASP A 79 -3.82 -1.87 -11.80
C ASP A 79 -4.99 -2.06 -10.83
N ALA A 80 -5.75 -3.13 -11.05
CA ALA A 80 -6.82 -3.55 -10.15
C ALA A 80 -6.50 -4.85 -9.40
N PHE A 81 -5.79 -5.80 -10.02
CA PHE A 81 -5.79 -7.17 -9.50
C PHE A 81 -4.77 -7.45 -8.40
N ASN A 82 -3.72 -6.64 -8.22
CA ASN A 82 -2.67 -6.77 -7.21
C ASN A 82 -2.06 -5.38 -6.95
N PRO A 83 -1.41 -5.06 -5.80
CA PRO A 83 -1.04 -5.92 -4.68
C PRO A 83 -1.80 -5.63 -3.39
N SER A 84 -3.03 -6.14 -3.29
CA SER A 84 -3.83 -6.07 -2.07
C SER A 84 -3.70 -7.34 -1.23
N LEU A 85 -4.19 -7.28 0.00
CA LEU A 85 -4.20 -8.45 0.86
C LEU A 85 -5.22 -9.49 0.37
N GLU A 86 -6.35 -8.98 -0.09
CA GLU A 86 -7.41 -9.73 -0.72
C GLU A 86 -6.91 -10.39 -2.01
N SER A 87 -6.04 -9.73 -2.79
CA SER A 87 -5.47 -10.31 -4.00
C SER A 87 -4.52 -11.48 -3.69
N SER A 88 -3.74 -11.44 -2.62
CA SER A 88 -2.87 -12.56 -2.24
C SER A 88 -3.65 -13.86 -2.02
N VAL A 89 -4.87 -13.77 -1.48
CA VAL A 89 -5.76 -14.93 -1.22
C VAL A 89 -6.64 -15.25 -2.42
N THR A 90 -7.28 -14.25 -3.01
CA THR A 90 -8.27 -14.45 -4.07
C THR A 90 -7.67 -14.51 -5.46
N LYS A 91 -6.38 -14.17 -5.61
CA LYS A 91 -5.66 -14.01 -6.87
C LYS A 91 -6.39 -13.06 -7.82
N GLY A 92 -6.77 -11.89 -7.30
CA GLY A 92 -7.48 -10.81 -8.02
C GLY A 92 -8.99 -10.99 -8.22
N ARG A 93 -9.56 -12.18 -7.95
CA ARG A 93 -10.99 -12.47 -8.21
C ARG A 93 -11.98 -11.53 -7.52
N HIS A 94 -11.61 -11.00 -6.35
CA HIS A 94 -12.46 -10.07 -5.59
C HIS A 94 -12.74 -8.76 -6.34
N MET A 95 -11.87 -8.32 -7.25
CA MET A 95 -12.02 -7.04 -7.96
C MET A 95 -12.94 -7.12 -9.18
N VAL A 96 -13.20 -8.31 -9.72
CA VAL A 96 -14.15 -8.47 -10.84
C VAL A 96 -15.54 -7.92 -10.52
N PRO A 97 -16.23 -8.32 -9.41
CA PRO A 97 -17.52 -7.75 -9.07
C PRO A 97 -17.43 -6.25 -8.75
N VAL A 98 -16.31 -5.78 -8.22
CA VAL A 98 -16.05 -4.36 -7.92
C VAL A 98 -16.04 -3.52 -9.20
N LEU A 99 -15.21 -3.88 -10.17
CA LEU A 99 -15.08 -3.13 -11.43
C LEU A 99 -16.38 -3.16 -12.24
N ASN A 100 -17.12 -4.26 -12.18
CA ASN A 100 -18.45 -4.38 -12.79
C ASN A 100 -19.49 -3.50 -12.08
N ALA A 101 -19.45 -3.39 -10.75
CA ALA A 101 -20.37 -2.54 -9.98
C ALA A 101 -20.15 -1.04 -10.22
N ILE A 102 -18.90 -0.63 -10.50
CA ILE A 102 -18.55 0.75 -10.90
C ILE A 102 -19.13 1.11 -12.28
N LYS A 103 -19.50 0.11 -13.09
CA LYS A 103 -19.96 0.27 -14.49
C LYS A 103 -18.89 0.85 -15.41
N THR A 104 -17.67 0.32 -15.29
CA THR A 104 -16.56 0.64 -16.19
C THR A 104 -16.91 0.26 -17.63
N ASP A 105 -16.69 1.16 -18.58
CA ASP A 105 -16.95 0.96 -20.01
C ASP A 105 -15.71 0.47 -20.76
N CYS A 106 -14.50 0.81 -20.29
CA CYS A 106 -13.25 0.34 -20.87
C CYS A 106 -12.08 0.51 -19.88
N ALA A 107 -11.11 -0.39 -19.91
CA ALA A 107 -9.92 -0.34 -19.07
C ALA A 107 -8.61 -0.43 -19.87
N CYS A 108 -7.55 0.25 -19.41
CA CYS A 108 -6.17 -0.11 -19.77
C CYS A 108 -5.69 -1.25 -18.88
N VAL A 109 -4.79 -2.08 -19.40
CA VAL A 109 -4.06 -3.04 -18.57
C VAL A 109 -2.93 -2.32 -17.84
N GLY A 110 -2.79 -2.55 -16.54
CA GLY A 110 -1.65 -2.12 -15.74
C GLY A 110 -0.62 -3.24 -15.52
N ASN A 111 0.52 -2.92 -14.92
CA ASN A 111 1.56 -3.92 -14.67
C ASN A 111 1.13 -4.97 -13.65
N HIS A 112 0.47 -4.56 -12.58
CA HIS A 112 0.08 -5.45 -11.49
C HIS A 112 -1.14 -6.33 -11.83
N ASP A 113 -1.82 -6.07 -12.95
CA ASP A 113 -2.88 -6.94 -13.47
C ASP A 113 -2.35 -8.31 -13.94
N PHE A 114 -1.05 -8.40 -14.26
CA PHE A 114 -0.38 -9.62 -14.68
C PHE A 114 0.37 -10.35 -13.57
N ASP A 115 0.40 -9.85 -12.33
CA ASP A 115 1.23 -10.44 -11.27
C ASP A 115 0.92 -11.92 -11.01
N PHE A 116 -0.33 -12.36 -11.18
CA PHE A 116 -0.74 -13.77 -11.07
C PHE A 116 -0.64 -14.57 -12.37
N GLY A 117 0.02 -14.02 -13.39
CA GLY A 117 0.24 -14.62 -14.69
C GLY A 117 -0.88 -14.37 -15.70
N VAL A 118 -0.51 -14.46 -16.99
CA VAL A 118 -1.39 -14.15 -18.14
C VAL A 118 -2.67 -14.99 -18.15
N LYS A 119 -2.61 -16.27 -17.78
CA LYS A 119 -3.78 -17.15 -17.73
C LYS A 119 -4.83 -16.65 -16.72
N GLN A 120 -4.37 -16.20 -15.56
CA GLN A 120 -5.27 -15.69 -14.53
C GLN A 120 -5.86 -14.35 -14.97
N PHE A 121 -5.04 -13.45 -15.54
CA PHE A 121 -5.53 -12.21 -16.14
C PHE A 121 -6.66 -12.48 -17.14
N CYS A 122 -6.47 -13.36 -18.13
CA CYS A 122 -7.51 -13.70 -19.10
C CYS A 122 -8.81 -14.16 -18.42
N ASN A 123 -8.73 -15.11 -17.48
CA ASN A 123 -9.87 -15.64 -16.72
C ASN A 123 -10.61 -14.58 -15.87
N LEU A 124 -9.91 -13.56 -15.37
CA LEU A 124 -10.52 -12.45 -14.65
C LEU A 124 -11.22 -11.49 -15.62
N THR A 125 -10.52 -11.09 -16.69
CA THR A 125 -11.05 -10.14 -17.69
C THR A 125 -12.23 -10.69 -18.49
N GLU A 126 -12.33 -12.01 -18.72
CA GLU A 126 -13.50 -12.67 -19.32
C GLU A 126 -14.78 -12.49 -18.49
N LYS A 127 -14.65 -12.19 -17.19
CA LYS A 127 -15.77 -11.94 -16.27
C LYS A 127 -16.05 -10.45 -16.06
N CYS A 128 -15.23 -9.56 -16.65
CA CYS A 128 -15.51 -8.13 -16.71
C CYS A 128 -16.49 -7.84 -17.85
N ASN A 129 -17.40 -6.90 -17.64
CA ASN A 129 -18.41 -6.51 -18.64
C ASN A 129 -17.88 -5.51 -19.69
N PHE A 130 -16.57 -5.29 -19.74
CA PHE A 130 -15.91 -4.28 -20.55
C PHE A 130 -14.57 -4.80 -21.09
N PRO A 131 -14.08 -4.26 -22.22
CA PRO A 131 -12.80 -4.65 -22.78
C PRO A 131 -11.62 -4.04 -22.03
N TRP A 132 -10.51 -4.78 -22.04
CA TRP A 132 -9.21 -4.33 -21.57
C TRP A 132 -8.28 -4.03 -22.76
N LEU A 133 -7.50 -2.95 -22.67
CA LEU A 133 -6.67 -2.44 -23.75
C LEU A 133 -5.18 -2.42 -23.40
N ILE A 134 -4.36 -2.91 -24.34
CA ILE A 134 -2.91 -2.68 -24.38
C ILE A 134 -2.44 -2.85 -25.83
N ALA A 135 -1.92 -1.80 -26.45
CA ALA A 135 -1.65 -1.79 -27.88
C ALA A 135 -0.21 -2.11 -28.25
N ASN A 136 0.70 -1.94 -27.30
CA ASN A 136 2.13 -1.84 -27.54
C ASN A 136 2.98 -2.87 -26.78
N VAL A 137 2.34 -3.84 -26.13
CA VAL A 137 2.98 -5.05 -25.59
C VAL A 137 2.34 -6.25 -26.27
N LEU A 138 3.11 -6.96 -27.08
CA LEU A 138 2.64 -8.05 -27.92
C LEU A 138 3.23 -9.37 -27.47
N ASP A 139 2.43 -10.43 -27.60
CA ASP A 139 2.84 -11.80 -27.31
C ASP A 139 2.92 -12.60 -28.61
N PRO A 140 4.15 -12.87 -29.11
CA PRO A 140 4.36 -13.64 -30.34
C PRO A 140 3.74 -15.03 -30.31
N ALA A 141 3.54 -15.60 -29.11
CA ALA A 141 2.92 -16.92 -28.96
C ALA A 141 1.41 -16.92 -29.27
N LEU A 142 0.76 -15.76 -29.20
CA LEU A 142 -0.66 -15.58 -29.54
C LEU A 142 -0.90 -15.27 -31.02
N GLY A 143 0.16 -14.86 -31.74
CA GLY A 143 0.11 -14.52 -33.15
C GLY A 143 0.87 -13.23 -33.46
N GLU A 144 1.02 -12.94 -34.75
CA GLU A 144 1.62 -11.68 -35.19
C GLU A 144 0.69 -10.51 -34.82
N ASP A 145 1.26 -9.49 -34.15
CA ASP A 145 0.53 -8.29 -33.70
C ASP A 145 -0.64 -8.51 -32.72
N VAL A 146 -0.64 -9.63 -31.98
CA VAL A 146 -1.62 -9.89 -30.92
C VAL A 146 -1.12 -9.35 -29.57
N PRO A 147 -1.90 -8.50 -28.87
CA PRO A 147 -1.51 -8.02 -27.55
C PRO A 147 -1.46 -9.10 -26.47
N LEU A 148 -0.61 -8.83 -25.47
CA LEU A 148 -0.51 -9.65 -24.28
C LEU A 148 -1.88 -9.86 -23.60
N GLY A 149 -2.15 -11.11 -23.20
CA GLY A 149 -3.39 -11.46 -22.49
C GLY A 149 -4.66 -11.38 -23.32
N ASN A 150 -4.57 -11.45 -24.66
CA ASN A 150 -5.70 -11.30 -25.59
C ASN A 150 -6.48 -9.98 -25.41
N ALA A 151 -5.83 -8.97 -24.82
CA ALA A 151 -6.39 -7.63 -24.73
C ALA A 151 -6.53 -7.01 -26.13
N LYS A 152 -7.38 -5.97 -26.25
CA LYS A 152 -7.54 -5.27 -27.52
C LYS A 152 -6.49 -4.18 -27.65
N ARG A 153 -6.06 -3.88 -28.89
CA ARG A 153 -5.20 -2.71 -29.15
C ARG A 153 -5.98 -1.40 -29.00
N THR A 154 -7.19 -1.37 -29.56
CA THR A 154 -8.06 -0.20 -29.59
C THR A 154 -9.51 -0.61 -29.38
N HIS A 155 -10.36 0.35 -29.00
CA HIS A 155 -11.80 0.15 -28.90
C HIS A 155 -12.55 1.40 -29.35
N MET A 156 -13.69 1.23 -30.03
CA MET A 156 -14.56 2.33 -30.41
C MET A 156 -15.82 2.28 -29.55
N LEU A 157 -16.07 3.34 -28.80
CA LEU A 157 -17.34 3.55 -28.10
C LEU A 157 -18.20 4.54 -28.90
N THR A 158 -19.52 4.40 -28.80
CA THR A 158 -20.46 5.40 -29.33
C THR A 158 -21.29 5.91 -28.17
N THR A 159 -21.24 7.21 -27.91
CA THR A 159 -21.98 7.85 -26.83
C THR A 159 -23.49 7.82 -27.09
N SER A 160 -24.30 8.12 -26.07
CA SER A 160 -25.77 8.15 -26.21
C SER A 160 -26.30 9.19 -27.21
N ASN A 161 -25.51 10.23 -27.48
CA ASN A 161 -25.77 11.26 -28.49
C ASN A 161 -25.05 10.99 -29.84
N GLY A 162 -24.51 9.80 -30.05
CA GLY A 162 -24.00 9.33 -31.35
C GLY A 162 -22.54 9.68 -31.66
N ILE A 163 -21.80 10.26 -30.72
CA ILE A 163 -20.40 10.65 -30.90
C ILE A 163 -19.51 9.42 -30.80
N LYS A 164 -18.60 9.25 -31.75
CA LYS A 164 -17.66 8.12 -31.78
C LYS A 164 -16.38 8.47 -31.02
N VAL A 165 -16.09 7.70 -29.98
CA VAL A 165 -14.92 7.84 -29.09
C VAL A 165 -13.93 6.72 -29.41
N GLY A 166 -12.77 7.07 -29.95
CA GLY A 166 -11.68 6.12 -30.19
C GLY A 166 -10.79 6.00 -28.96
N LEU A 167 -10.63 4.78 -28.46
CA LEU A 167 -9.81 4.43 -27.30
C LEU A 167 -8.58 3.64 -27.74
N ILE A 168 -7.43 3.97 -27.16
CA ILE A 168 -6.16 3.23 -27.30
C ILE A 168 -5.59 2.96 -25.90
N GLY A 169 -5.10 1.74 -25.66
CA GLY A 169 -4.41 1.36 -24.41
C GLY A 169 -2.90 1.36 -24.59
N LEU A 170 -2.12 1.98 -23.70
CA LEU A 170 -0.65 2.01 -23.80
C LEU A 170 0.04 1.74 -22.46
N GLY A 171 1.05 0.87 -22.50
CA GLY A 171 1.93 0.56 -21.36
C GLY A 171 3.37 1.01 -21.53
N GLU A 172 4.11 1.09 -20.44
CA GLU A 172 5.54 1.43 -20.48
C GLU A 172 6.41 0.18 -20.56
N ARG A 173 7.65 0.36 -21.03
CA ARG A 173 8.56 -0.75 -21.28
C ARG A 173 9.04 -1.38 -19.98
N GLU A 174 9.22 -0.53 -18.98
CA GLU A 174 9.78 -0.83 -17.67
C GLU A 174 8.95 -1.88 -16.93
N TRP A 175 7.63 -1.92 -17.14
CA TRP A 175 6.74 -2.96 -16.62
C TRP A 175 7.24 -4.38 -16.87
N LEU A 176 7.83 -4.63 -18.04
CA LEU A 176 8.26 -5.97 -18.43
C LEU A 176 9.39 -6.50 -17.52
N ALA A 177 10.16 -5.58 -16.91
CA ALA A 177 11.19 -5.94 -15.96
C ALA A 177 10.65 -6.12 -14.53
N THR A 178 9.46 -5.58 -14.22
CA THR A 178 8.91 -5.55 -12.86
C THR A 178 8.02 -6.75 -12.53
N ILE A 179 7.51 -7.46 -13.53
CA ILE A 179 6.55 -8.55 -13.35
C ILE A 179 7.26 -9.91 -13.49
N ASN A 180 7.17 -10.74 -12.46
CA ASN A 180 7.85 -12.05 -12.43
C ASN A 180 7.18 -13.13 -13.28
N SER A 181 5.88 -12.98 -13.56
CA SER A 181 5.02 -14.02 -14.15
C SER A 181 4.72 -13.82 -15.64
N LEU A 182 5.43 -12.90 -16.29
CA LEU A 182 5.30 -12.67 -17.73
C LEU A 182 6.01 -13.76 -18.55
N PRO A 183 5.47 -14.09 -19.73
CA PRO A 183 6.17 -14.92 -20.71
C PRO A 183 7.51 -14.28 -21.13
N PRO A 184 8.49 -15.10 -21.54
CA PRO A 184 9.68 -14.57 -22.22
C PRO A 184 9.32 -14.00 -23.60
N ASP A 185 10.26 -13.28 -24.21
CA ASP A 185 10.22 -12.83 -25.61
C ASP A 185 9.04 -11.91 -26.01
N LEU A 186 8.43 -11.22 -25.05
CA LEU A 186 7.43 -10.20 -25.32
C LEU A 186 8.00 -9.06 -26.17
N ILE A 187 7.22 -8.62 -27.15
CA ILE A 187 7.61 -7.53 -28.05
C ILE A 187 7.02 -6.21 -27.52
N TYR A 188 7.89 -5.31 -27.09
CA TYR A 188 7.51 -3.93 -26.78
C TYR A 188 7.65 -3.03 -28.01
N LYS A 189 6.56 -2.35 -28.38
CA LYS A 189 6.56 -1.23 -29.34
C LYS A 189 6.52 0.09 -28.58
N SER A 190 7.23 1.10 -29.08
CA SER A 190 7.20 2.45 -28.48
C SER A 190 5.77 2.98 -28.44
N ALA A 191 5.33 3.45 -27.27
CA ALA A 191 4.01 4.05 -27.08
C ALA A 191 3.70 5.15 -28.11
N THR A 192 4.66 6.06 -28.35
CA THR A 192 4.54 7.11 -29.38
C THR A 192 4.38 6.54 -30.78
N ALA A 193 5.19 5.54 -31.15
CA ALA A 193 5.11 4.94 -32.48
C ALA A 193 3.76 4.24 -32.69
N THR A 194 3.30 3.49 -31.68
CA THR A 194 2.00 2.82 -31.69
C THR A 194 0.84 3.80 -31.76
N ALA A 195 0.89 4.93 -31.03
CA ALA A 195 -0.12 5.98 -31.12
C ALA A 195 -0.18 6.60 -32.53
N LYS A 196 0.98 6.92 -33.12
CA LYS A 196 1.08 7.47 -34.49
C LYS A 196 0.57 6.50 -35.56
N GLU A 197 0.68 5.20 -35.32
CA GLU A 197 0.14 4.17 -36.20
C GLU A 197 -1.39 4.03 -36.08
N LEU A 198 -1.90 3.93 -34.86
CA LEU A 198 -3.28 3.50 -34.59
C LEU A 198 -4.29 4.65 -34.57
N VAL A 199 -3.91 5.85 -34.13
CA VAL A 199 -4.84 6.98 -34.06
C VAL A 199 -5.39 7.36 -35.45
N PRO A 200 -4.58 7.47 -36.53
CA PRO A 200 -5.11 7.72 -37.86
C PRO A 200 -6.12 6.66 -38.33
N GLN A 201 -5.93 5.39 -37.94
CA GLN A 201 -6.86 4.31 -38.27
C GLN A 201 -8.20 4.48 -37.53
N LEU A 202 -8.16 4.84 -36.24
CA LEU A 202 -9.36 5.15 -35.48
C LEU A 202 -10.12 6.35 -36.07
N ARG A 203 -9.41 7.41 -36.48
CA ARG A 203 -10.00 8.55 -37.19
C ARG A 203 -10.64 8.14 -38.51
N ALA A 204 -9.98 7.28 -39.30
CA ALA A 204 -10.54 6.75 -40.54
C ALA A 204 -11.80 5.88 -40.33
N GLN A 205 -11.91 5.22 -39.17
CA GLN A 205 -13.12 4.49 -38.74
C GLN A 205 -14.23 5.43 -38.21
N GLY A 206 -13.94 6.73 -38.11
CA GLY A 206 -14.88 7.78 -37.74
C GLY A 206 -14.79 8.23 -36.28
N ALA A 207 -13.70 7.94 -35.55
CA ALA A 207 -13.50 8.50 -34.21
C ALA A 207 -13.45 10.04 -34.26
N GLU A 208 -14.30 10.70 -33.49
CA GLU A 208 -14.40 12.16 -33.41
C GLU A 208 -13.58 12.72 -32.25
N ILE A 209 -13.37 11.92 -31.20
CA ILE A 209 -12.42 12.18 -30.10
C ILE A 209 -11.51 10.95 -29.92
N ILE A 210 -10.25 11.18 -29.54
CA ILE A 210 -9.27 10.14 -29.24
C ILE A 210 -8.83 10.29 -27.79
N ILE A 211 -9.08 9.24 -27.02
CA ILE A 211 -8.69 9.12 -25.62
C ILE A 211 -7.67 7.99 -25.51
N CYS A 212 -6.50 8.31 -24.96
CA CYS A 212 -5.53 7.31 -24.59
C CYS A 212 -5.73 6.91 -23.13
N LEU A 213 -6.01 5.64 -22.88
CA LEU A 213 -5.90 5.05 -21.55
C LEU A 213 -4.47 4.54 -21.41
N SER A 214 -3.71 5.08 -20.47
CA SER A 214 -2.33 4.70 -20.27
C SER A 214 -2.08 4.32 -18.83
N HIS A 215 -1.21 3.34 -18.64
CA HIS A 215 -0.71 3.00 -17.31
C HIS A 215 0.81 3.30 -17.19
N MET A 216 1.32 4.22 -18.00
CA MET A 216 2.72 4.63 -17.94
C MET A 216 2.96 5.59 -16.78
N ARG A 217 4.21 5.89 -16.45
CA ARG A 217 4.57 7.03 -15.58
C ARG A 217 4.28 8.39 -16.23
N GLU A 218 4.13 9.42 -15.40
CA GLU A 218 3.78 10.78 -15.84
C GLU A 218 4.77 11.34 -16.85
N HIS A 219 6.07 11.11 -16.64
CA HIS A 219 7.10 11.49 -17.60
C HIS A 219 6.86 10.88 -19.00
N ASN A 220 6.47 9.61 -19.06
CA ASN A 220 6.23 8.89 -20.30
C ASN A 220 4.94 9.35 -20.98
N ASP A 221 3.89 9.65 -20.21
CA ASP A 221 2.67 10.28 -20.73
C ASP A 221 2.91 11.70 -21.27
N ASN A 222 3.69 12.51 -20.56
CA ASN A 222 4.07 13.84 -21.00
C ASN A 222 4.88 13.78 -22.29
N LYS A 223 5.83 12.84 -22.38
CA LYS A 223 6.60 12.57 -23.60
C LYS A 223 5.71 12.11 -24.75
N LEU A 224 4.71 11.28 -24.48
CA LEU A 224 3.72 10.86 -25.48
C LEU A 224 2.95 12.08 -26.01
N ALA A 225 2.43 12.95 -25.12
CA ALA A 225 1.75 14.19 -25.50
C ALA A 225 2.65 15.10 -26.35
N GLU A 226 3.91 15.32 -25.93
CA GLU A 226 4.87 16.15 -26.65
C GLU A 226 5.19 15.66 -28.06
N GLN A 227 5.25 14.34 -28.24
CA GLN A 227 5.67 13.70 -29.48
C GLN A 227 4.51 13.40 -30.43
N THR A 228 3.28 13.37 -29.93
CA THR A 228 2.05 13.18 -30.72
C THR A 228 1.41 14.49 -31.16
N ASP A 229 1.76 15.62 -30.53
CA ASP A 229 1.45 16.99 -30.99
C ASP A 229 -0.05 17.21 -31.29
N GLY A 230 -0.91 16.86 -30.33
CA GLY A 230 -2.36 17.03 -30.44
C GLY A 230 -3.08 15.95 -31.26
N LEU A 231 -2.39 14.88 -31.67
CA LEU A 231 -3.03 13.71 -32.28
C LEU A 231 -4.00 13.00 -31.31
N ILE A 232 -3.68 13.03 -30.03
CA ILE A 232 -4.51 12.53 -28.91
C ILE A 232 -5.15 13.74 -28.22
N ASP A 233 -6.46 13.70 -27.97
CA ASP A 233 -7.15 14.82 -27.33
C ASP A 233 -6.89 14.84 -25.81
N ILE A 234 -6.94 13.68 -25.16
CA ILE A 234 -6.66 13.51 -23.74
C ILE A 234 -6.00 12.14 -23.45
N ILE A 235 -5.00 12.15 -22.59
CA ILE A 235 -4.35 10.98 -22.00
C ILE A 235 -4.83 10.87 -20.56
N LEU A 236 -5.44 9.73 -20.24
CA LEU A 236 -5.86 9.34 -18.91
C LEU A 236 -4.85 8.29 -18.42
N GLY A 237 -4.03 8.67 -17.44
CA GLY A 237 -2.86 7.94 -16.95
C GLY A 237 -3.10 7.20 -15.62
N GLY A 238 -2.10 6.41 -15.21
CA GLY A 238 -2.04 5.71 -13.92
C GLY A 238 -0.61 5.56 -13.39
N HIS A 239 -0.34 4.50 -12.64
CA HIS A 239 0.96 4.00 -12.15
C HIS A 239 1.66 4.81 -11.04
N ASP A 240 1.52 6.14 -11.00
CA ASP A 240 2.28 6.99 -10.07
C ASP A 240 1.58 7.27 -8.72
N HIS A 241 0.32 6.87 -8.55
CA HIS A 241 -0.46 6.94 -7.31
C HIS A 241 -0.77 8.34 -6.77
N TYR A 242 -0.53 9.39 -7.54
CA TYR A 242 -0.93 10.76 -7.20
C TYR A 242 -1.85 11.37 -8.23
N TYR A 243 -2.61 12.37 -7.79
CA TYR A 243 -3.45 13.19 -8.67
C TYR A 243 -2.59 14.26 -9.35
N SER A 244 -2.68 14.38 -10.67
CA SER A 244 -1.96 15.41 -11.44
C SER A 244 -2.69 15.71 -12.74
N HIS A 245 -2.61 16.96 -13.16
CA HIS A 245 -3.09 17.44 -14.45
C HIS A 245 -2.03 18.32 -15.12
N SER A 246 -1.82 18.09 -16.41
CA SER A 246 -1.02 18.97 -17.26
C SER A 246 -1.67 19.14 -18.64
N PHE A 247 -1.30 20.21 -19.34
CA PHE A 247 -1.74 20.48 -20.71
C PHE A 247 -0.53 20.71 -21.61
N ILE A 248 -0.27 19.77 -22.52
CA ILE A 248 0.97 19.69 -23.29
C ILE A 248 0.63 19.63 -24.77
N LYS A 249 1.04 20.65 -25.53
CA LYS A 249 0.86 20.75 -26.98
C LYS A 249 -0.56 20.42 -27.49
N GLY A 250 -1.59 20.82 -26.74
CA GLY A 250 -2.98 20.57 -27.14
C GLY A 250 -3.58 19.27 -26.62
N THR A 251 -2.84 18.49 -25.83
CA THR A 251 -3.30 17.25 -25.19
C THR A 251 -3.37 17.44 -23.68
N HIS A 252 -4.50 17.07 -23.07
CA HIS A 252 -4.61 16.98 -21.62
C HIS A 252 -3.95 15.68 -21.13
N VAL A 253 -3.18 15.74 -20.04
CA VAL A 253 -2.65 14.55 -19.35
C VAL A 253 -3.20 14.57 -17.93
N LEU A 254 -3.93 13.53 -17.53
CA LEU A 254 -4.64 13.50 -16.25
C LEU A 254 -4.42 12.16 -15.53
N ARG A 255 -4.19 12.22 -14.22
CA ARG A 255 -4.16 11.08 -13.28
C ARG A 255 -5.17 11.32 -12.17
N SER A 256 -5.83 10.26 -11.71
CA SER A 256 -6.89 10.31 -10.71
C SER A 256 -6.48 9.74 -9.35
N GLY A 257 -5.20 9.84 -8.95
CA GLY A 257 -4.78 9.38 -7.62
C GLY A 257 -4.62 7.86 -7.51
N THR A 258 -5.18 7.26 -6.46
CA THR A 258 -5.05 5.82 -6.15
C THR A 258 -6.12 5.36 -5.14
N ASP A 259 -6.34 4.05 -5.01
CA ASP A 259 -7.11 3.37 -3.95
C ASP A 259 -8.49 3.97 -3.67
N PHE A 260 -9.16 4.39 -4.74
CA PHE A 260 -10.48 5.03 -4.67
C PHE A 260 -10.51 6.32 -3.85
N LYS A 261 -9.36 6.94 -3.55
CA LYS A 261 -9.26 8.18 -2.77
C LYS A 261 -9.68 9.40 -3.57
N GLN A 262 -9.51 9.37 -4.89
CA GLN A 262 -9.93 10.44 -5.79
C GLN A 262 -10.67 9.89 -7.00
N LEU A 263 -11.60 10.71 -7.52
CA LEU A 263 -12.35 10.49 -8.75
C LEU A 263 -12.25 11.74 -9.62
N SER A 264 -11.95 11.57 -10.90
CA SER A 264 -12.02 12.68 -11.86
C SER A 264 -13.34 12.66 -12.61
N TYR A 265 -14.03 13.81 -12.60
CA TYR A 265 -15.17 14.08 -13.48
C TYR A 265 -14.72 15.04 -14.58
N ILE A 266 -14.98 14.67 -15.84
CA ILE A 266 -14.52 15.41 -17.01
C ILE A 266 -15.71 15.66 -17.92
N GLU A 267 -15.82 16.89 -18.39
CA GLU A 267 -16.74 17.30 -19.43
C GLU A 267 -15.96 17.68 -20.68
N ALA A 268 -16.33 17.11 -21.83
CA ALA A 268 -15.76 17.47 -23.12
C ALA A 268 -16.79 18.17 -24.00
N ARG A 269 -16.36 19.25 -24.66
CA ARG A 269 -17.18 20.09 -25.56
C ARG A 269 -16.43 20.37 -26.85
N ARG A 270 -17.08 20.23 -28.00
CA ARG A 270 -16.46 20.58 -29.30
C ARG A 270 -16.07 22.06 -29.34
N ASP A 271 -14.88 22.35 -29.85
CA ASP A 271 -14.44 23.70 -30.19
C ASP A 271 -14.50 23.88 -31.71
N ASP A 272 -15.62 24.38 -32.20
CA ASP A 272 -15.81 24.64 -33.62
C ASP A 272 -14.84 25.72 -34.16
N ALA A 273 -14.31 26.59 -33.28
CA ALA A 273 -13.36 27.63 -33.68
C ALA A 273 -11.92 27.11 -33.80
N ARG A 274 -11.54 26.10 -33.01
CA ARG A 274 -10.17 25.51 -33.01
C ARG A 274 -10.08 24.13 -33.66
N GLY A 275 -11.20 23.53 -34.02
CA GLY A 275 -11.26 22.16 -34.57
C GLY A 275 -10.77 21.10 -33.59
N ARG A 276 -10.90 21.33 -32.28
CA ARG A 276 -10.40 20.48 -31.19
C ARG A 276 -11.43 20.34 -30.07
N TRP A 277 -11.20 19.46 -29.11
CA TRP A 277 -12.06 19.34 -27.93
C TRP A 277 -11.58 20.28 -26.82
N GLY A 278 -12.52 20.95 -26.15
CA GLY A 278 -12.28 21.64 -24.88
C GLY A 278 -12.72 20.76 -23.72
N PHE A 279 -11.99 20.85 -22.60
CA PHE A 279 -12.24 20.04 -21.42
C PHE A 279 -12.42 20.90 -20.19
N ASP A 280 -13.34 20.49 -19.32
CA ASP A 280 -13.46 20.98 -17.94
C ASP A 280 -13.29 19.77 -17.03
N ILE A 281 -12.41 19.87 -16.03
CA ILE A 281 -11.94 18.75 -15.19
C ILE A 281 -12.12 19.11 -13.73
N TRP A 282 -12.80 18.24 -13.00
CA TRP A 282 -12.99 18.33 -11.56
C TRP A 282 -12.44 17.10 -10.85
N GLN A 283 -11.76 17.34 -9.74
CA GLN A 283 -11.39 16.33 -8.76
C GLN A 283 -12.49 16.22 -7.70
N ARG A 284 -12.78 14.99 -7.29
CA ARG A 284 -13.62 14.66 -6.14
C ARG A 284 -12.82 13.79 -5.19
N ASP A 285 -12.59 14.28 -3.98
CA ASP A 285 -11.97 13.48 -2.93
C ASP A 285 -13.03 12.61 -2.26
N VAL A 286 -12.71 11.34 -2.04
CA VAL A 286 -13.56 10.42 -1.30
C VAL A 286 -13.25 10.54 0.17
N THR A 287 -13.93 11.46 0.85
CA THR A 287 -13.75 11.73 2.28
C THR A 287 -14.67 10.90 3.16
N SER A 288 -14.41 10.86 4.47
CA SER A 288 -15.24 10.13 5.43
C SER A 288 -16.68 10.66 5.51
N GLU A 289 -16.90 11.92 5.11
CA GLU A 289 -18.22 12.58 5.05
C GLU A 289 -19.13 12.02 3.94
N VAL A 290 -18.54 11.41 2.90
CA VAL A 290 -19.32 10.77 1.84
C VAL A 290 -20.01 9.53 2.43
N ALA A 291 -21.33 9.45 2.24
CA ALA A 291 -22.10 8.28 2.69
C ALA A 291 -21.67 7.02 1.92
N GLU A 292 -21.61 5.89 2.63
CA GLU A 292 -21.35 4.59 2.01
C GLU A 292 -22.59 4.07 1.27
N ASP A 293 -22.40 3.52 0.07
CA ASP A 293 -23.46 2.76 -0.59
C ASP A 293 -23.69 1.43 0.15
N GLU A 294 -24.89 1.24 0.70
CA GLU A 294 -25.21 0.07 1.54
C GLU A 294 -24.98 -1.27 0.83
N GLN A 295 -25.32 -1.37 -0.46
CA GLN A 295 -25.15 -2.61 -1.22
C GLN A 295 -23.67 -2.94 -1.40
N THR A 296 -22.87 -1.92 -1.71
CA THR A 296 -21.43 -2.05 -1.86
C THR A 296 -20.74 -2.30 -0.52
N ALA A 297 -21.16 -1.66 0.57
CA ALA A 297 -20.63 -1.92 1.90
C ALA A 297 -20.84 -3.38 2.33
N ARG A 298 -22.00 -3.97 1.98
CA ARG A 298 -22.25 -5.42 2.17
C ARG A 298 -21.36 -6.29 1.28
N LEU A 299 -21.11 -5.88 0.03
CA LEU A 299 -20.17 -6.58 -0.86
C LEU A 299 -18.75 -6.56 -0.28
N VAL A 300 -18.25 -5.39 0.14
CA VAL A 300 -16.93 -5.24 0.76
C VAL A 300 -16.84 -6.11 2.00
N THR A 301 -17.82 -6.02 2.91
CA THR A 301 -17.89 -6.88 4.11
C THR A 301 -17.88 -8.37 3.75
N SER A 302 -18.64 -8.79 2.72
CA SER A 302 -18.66 -10.19 2.28
C SER A 302 -17.30 -10.66 1.75
N LEU A 303 -16.58 -9.79 1.03
CA LEU A 303 -15.25 -10.08 0.50
C LEU A 303 -14.18 -10.11 1.60
N THR A 304 -14.26 -9.24 2.60
CA THR A 304 -13.21 -9.06 3.61
C THR A 304 -13.45 -9.83 4.92
N SER A 305 -14.70 -10.15 5.28
CA SER A 305 -15.07 -10.77 6.58
C SER A 305 -14.33 -12.07 6.89
N LYS A 306 -14.08 -12.92 5.88
CA LYS A 306 -13.34 -14.18 6.05
C LYS A 306 -11.87 -13.96 6.42
N LEU A 307 -11.30 -12.80 6.04
CA LEU A 307 -9.91 -12.43 6.32
C LEU A 307 -9.80 -11.52 7.56
N ALA A 308 -10.82 -10.73 7.86
CA ALA A 308 -10.78 -9.69 8.89
C ALA A 308 -10.37 -10.22 10.28
N LYS A 309 -10.93 -11.37 10.71
CA LYS A 309 -10.73 -11.87 12.07
C LYS A 309 -9.28 -12.31 12.36
N SER A 310 -8.61 -12.94 11.39
CA SER A 310 -7.22 -13.36 11.56
C SER A 310 -6.25 -12.18 11.44
N LEU A 311 -6.55 -11.24 10.54
CA LEU A 311 -5.71 -10.07 10.24
C LEU A 311 -5.77 -8.97 11.31
N ALA A 312 -6.88 -8.88 12.05
CA ALA A 312 -7.06 -7.88 13.11
C ALA A 312 -6.20 -8.14 14.35
N ARG A 313 -5.53 -9.30 14.45
CA ARG A 313 -4.72 -9.65 15.62
C ARG A 313 -3.54 -8.68 15.78
N PRO A 314 -3.35 -8.08 16.98
CA PRO A 314 -2.18 -7.25 17.25
C PRO A 314 -0.92 -8.11 17.27
N ILE A 315 0.14 -7.62 16.64
CA ILE A 315 1.47 -8.23 16.70
C ILE A 315 2.44 -7.39 17.52
N GLY A 316 2.29 -6.06 17.53
CA GLY A 316 3.21 -5.16 18.20
C GLY A 316 2.64 -3.74 18.34
N TRP A 317 3.48 -2.81 18.79
CA TRP A 317 3.14 -1.41 18.98
C TRP A 317 4.25 -0.51 18.45
N THR A 318 3.88 0.62 17.86
CA THR A 318 4.80 1.69 17.43
C THR A 318 4.49 2.99 18.15
N ALA A 319 5.51 3.68 18.66
CA ALA A 319 5.38 5.00 19.28
C ALA A 319 5.37 6.12 18.24
N MET A 320 5.91 5.85 17.05
CA MET A 320 6.05 6.81 15.96
C MET A 320 5.18 6.42 14.77
N PRO A 321 4.67 7.40 14.00
CA PRO A 321 4.00 7.11 12.75
C PRO A 321 4.95 6.42 11.78
N LEU A 322 4.50 5.37 11.09
CA LEU A 322 5.30 4.64 10.11
C LEU A 322 4.93 5.10 8.70
N ASP A 323 5.85 5.75 8.00
CA ASP A 323 5.58 6.30 6.66
C ASP A 323 5.82 5.26 5.56
N ALA A 324 4.73 4.67 5.06
CA ALA A 324 4.73 3.69 3.97
C ALA A 324 4.23 4.29 2.64
N ARG A 325 4.09 5.62 2.54
CA ARG A 325 3.60 6.30 1.34
C ARG A 325 4.52 6.02 0.16
N PHE A 326 3.93 5.72 -1.00
CA PHE A 326 4.65 5.47 -2.26
C PHE A 326 5.64 6.57 -2.59
N SER A 327 5.17 7.83 -2.51
CA SER A 327 5.97 9.02 -2.80
C SER A 327 7.14 9.21 -1.84
N THR A 328 7.00 8.83 -0.56
CA THR A 328 8.11 8.86 0.41
C THR A 328 9.10 7.75 0.11
N VAL A 329 8.66 6.49 0.18
CA VAL A 329 9.58 5.34 0.16
C VAL A 329 10.37 5.28 -1.14
N ARG A 330 9.83 5.76 -2.26
CA ARG A 330 10.50 5.73 -3.58
C ARG A 330 11.34 6.97 -3.91
N THR A 331 11.38 7.99 -3.04
CA THR A 331 12.16 9.21 -3.29
C THR A 331 13.09 9.61 -2.17
N ARG A 332 12.89 9.08 -0.96
CA ARG A 332 13.67 9.45 0.24
C ARG A 332 13.69 8.31 1.25
N GLU A 333 14.50 8.51 2.29
CA GLU A 333 14.55 7.61 3.45
C GLU A 333 13.21 7.60 4.20
N SER A 334 12.70 6.40 4.50
CA SER A 334 11.52 6.20 5.34
C SER A 334 11.90 5.49 6.63
N ASN A 335 11.25 5.86 7.73
CA ASN A 335 11.47 5.19 9.01
C ASN A 335 10.97 3.72 9.00
N LEU A 336 9.89 3.41 8.27
CA LEU A 336 9.45 2.04 8.05
C LEU A 336 10.50 1.26 7.24
N GLY A 337 11.04 1.89 6.19
CA GLY A 337 12.13 1.31 5.38
C GLY A 337 13.36 0.97 6.22
N ASN A 338 13.79 1.90 7.08
CA ASN A 338 14.89 1.70 8.02
C ASN A 338 14.64 0.51 8.96
N PHE A 339 13.46 0.48 9.60
CA PHE A 339 13.07 -0.57 10.53
C PHE A 339 13.15 -1.96 9.88
N VAL A 340 12.55 -2.11 8.71
CA VAL A 340 12.49 -3.39 7.99
C VAL A 340 13.89 -3.83 7.56
N CYS A 341 14.69 -2.90 7.02
CA CYS A 341 16.07 -3.22 6.62
C CYS A 341 16.94 -3.62 7.83
N ASP A 342 16.72 -3.00 8.99
CA ASP A 342 17.42 -3.35 10.24
C ASP A 342 17.04 -4.75 10.72
N VAL A 343 15.75 -5.11 10.68
CA VAL A 343 15.27 -6.45 11.01
C VAL A 343 15.88 -7.49 10.07
N MET A 344 15.86 -7.24 8.75
CA MET A 344 16.50 -8.11 7.75
C MET A 344 17.98 -8.33 8.04
N ARG A 345 18.73 -7.25 8.29
CA ARG A 345 20.16 -7.33 8.57
C ARG A 345 20.46 -8.14 9.82
N ARG A 346 19.71 -7.88 10.89
CA ARG A 346 19.91 -8.51 12.21
C ARG A 346 19.51 -9.98 12.20
N HIS A 347 18.41 -10.33 11.52
CA HIS A 347 17.93 -11.71 11.44
C HIS A 347 18.96 -12.64 10.78
N HIS A 348 19.59 -12.19 9.69
CA HIS A 348 20.59 -12.96 8.97
C HIS A 348 22.05 -12.68 9.39
N ASN A 349 22.26 -11.84 10.39
CA ASN A 349 23.60 -11.36 10.80
C ASN A 349 24.45 -10.87 9.60
N ALA A 350 23.81 -10.15 8.68
CA ALA A 350 24.42 -9.60 7.48
C ALA A 350 25.20 -8.31 7.79
N ASP A 351 26.19 -7.98 6.95
CA ASP A 351 26.96 -6.74 7.08
C ASP A 351 26.09 -5.52 6.75
N CYS A 352 25.23 -5.63 5.74
CA CYS A 352 24.35 -4.55 5.29
C CYS A 352 23.08 -5.08 4.62
N THR A 353 22.11 -4.18 4.40
CA THR A 353 20.86 -4.48 3.69
C THR A 353 20.58 -3.42 2.64
N ILE A 354 20.13 -3.87 1.46
CA ILE A 354 19.46 -3.03 0.46
C ILE A 354 18.13 -3.69 0.11
N MET A 355 17.06 -2.92 0.22
CA MET A 355 15.72 -3.32 -0.18
C MET A 355 15.18 -2.29 -1.18
N ALA A 356 14.77 -2.76 -2.36
CA ALA A 356 14.04 -1.92 -3.32
C ALA A 356 12.70 -1.47 -2.70
N SER A 357 12.44 -0.16 -2.70
CA SER A 357 11.26 0.45 -2.10
C SER A 357 9.94 -0.01 -2.71
N GLY A 358 9.94 -0.55 -3.93
CA GLY A 358 8.79 -1.23 -4.53
C GLY A 358 8.27 -2.41 -3.70
N THR A 359 9.06 -2.88 -2.74
CA THR A 359 8.67 -3.89 -1.73
C THR A 359 7.62 -3.38 -0.73
N ILE A 360 7.64 -2.09 -0.38
CA ILE A 360 6.72 -1.48 0.59
C ILE A 360 5.49 -0.97 -0.17
N ARG A 361 4.31 -1.55 0.12
CA ARG A 361 3.05 -1.31 -0.61
C ARG A 361 1.93 -0.68 0.21
N GLY A 362 2.21 -0.24 1.43
CA GLY A 362 1.15 0.24 2.32
C GLY A 362 0.45 1.53 1.90
N ASP A 363 1.11 2.36 1.08
CA ASP A 363 0.69 3.69 0.58
C ASP A 363 -0.10 4.57 1.57
N GLN A 364 0.35 4.56 2.82
CA GLN A 364 -0.25 5.34 3.89
C GLN A 364 0.75 5.58 5.02
N VAL A 365 0.35 6.42 5.98
CA VAL A 365 1.06 6.58 7.24
C VAL A 365 0.30 5.79 8.30
N TYR A 366 0.94 4.76 8.86
CA TYR A 366 0.35 4.03 9.98
C TYR A 366 0.55 4.87 11.26
N PRO A 367 -0.51 5.23 11.97
CA PRO A 367 -0.40 6.08 13.15
C PRO A 367 0.31 5.35 14.30
N PRO A 368 0.83 6.10 15.30
CA PRO A 368 1.25 5.52 16.57
C PRO A 368 0.17 4.64 17.19
N GLY A 369 0.55 3.49 17.75
CA GLY A 369 -0.36 2.55 18.38
C GLY A 369 -0.10 1.10 17.98
N VAL A 370 -1.18 0.32 17.94
CA VAL A 370 -1.13 -1.12 17.62
C VAL A 370 -0.74 -1.32 16.15
N VAL A 371 0.24 -2.19 15.94
CA VAL A 371 0.57 -2.80 14.64
C VAL A 371 -0.09 -4.17 14.57
N ARG A 372 -0.93 -4.38 13.56
CA ARG A 372 -1.71 -5.61 13.33
C ARG A 372 -1.08 -6.49 12.25
N ILE A 373 -1.55 -7.73 12.14
CA ILE A 373 -1.17 -8.61 11.01
C ILE A 373 -1.60 -7.97 9.68
N LYS A 374 -2.78 -7.33 9.62
CA LYS A 374 -3.25 -6.56 8.45
C LYS A 374 -2.18 -5.58 7.98
N ASP A 375 -1.67 -4.73 8.87
CA ASP A 375 -0.74 -3.65 8.53
C ASP A 375 0.55 -4.18 7.87
N ILE A 376 1.14 -5.24 8.44
CA ILE A 376 2.34 -5.88 7.87
C ILE A 376 2.05 -6.54 6.53
N THR A 377 0.91 -7.24 6.42
CA THR A 377 0.60 -7.99 5.20
C THR A 377 0.19 -7.05 4.06
N THR A 378 -0.45 -5.92 4.37
CA THR A 378 -0.71 -4.83 3.43
C THR A 378 0.59 -4.13 3.01
N CYS A 379 1.53 -3.90 3.93
CA CYS A 379 2.84 -3.33 3.58
C CYS A 379 3.70 -4.26 2.71
N PHE A 380 3.64 -5.58 2.96
CA PHE A 380 4.50 -6.57 2.31
C PHE A 380 3.67 -7.72 1.71
N PRO A 381 2.89 -7.45 0.65
CA PRO A 381 1.94 -8.41 0.08
C PRO A 381 2.63 -9.49 -0.78
N PHE A 382 3.87 -9.23 -1.23
CA PHE A 382 4.61 -10.14 -2.09
C PHE A 382 5.26 -11.28 -1.30
N GLU A 383 5.11 -12.49 -1.83
CA GLU A 383 5.70 -13.73 -1.29
C GLU A 383 7.15 -13.92 -1.78
N ASP A 384 7.93 -12.84 -1.82
CA ASP A 384 9.35 -12.86 -2.23
C ASP A 384 10.25 -12.93 -0.98
N PRO A 385 11.05 -14.00 -0.82
CA PRO A 385 11.85 -14.24 0.38
C PRO A 385 13.08 -13.32 0.47
N VAL A 386 13.57 -13.15 1.70
CA VAL A 386 14.85 -12.49 1.97
C VAL A 386 15.98 -13.49 1.69
N VAL A 387 16.93 -13.06 0.86
CA VAL A 387 18.13 -13.81 0.48
C VAL A 387 19.37 -13.11 1.01
N CYS A 388 20.46 -13.86 1.18
CA CYS A 388 21.75 -13.31 1.58
C CYS A 388 22.79 -13.58 0.52
N LEU A 389 23.39 -12.51 0.00
CA LEU A 389 24.37 -12.56 -1.08
C LEU A 389 25.75 -12.18 -0.54
N ARG A 390 26.77 -12.96 -0.88
CA ARG A 390 28.17 -12.54 -0.75
C ARG A 390 28.58 -11.83 -2.03
N VAL A 391 28.83 -10.53 -1.91
CA VAL A 391 29.13 -9.63 -3.03
C VAL A 391 30.29 -8.71 -2.69
N LYS A 392 31.05 -8.29 -3.72
CA LYS A 392 32.07 -7.25 -3.56
C LYS A 392 31.45 -5.89 -3.29
N GLY A 393 32.17 -4.99 -2.63
CA GLY A 393 31.73 -3.61 -2.43
C GLY A 393 31.41 -2.87 -3.73
N GLN A 394 32.08 -3.22 -4.84
CA GLN A 394 31.75 -2.69 -6.16
C GLN A 394 30.31 -3.02 -6.59
N ALA A 395 29.84 -4.26 -6.35
CA ALA A 395 28.49 -4.65 -6.72
C ALA A 395 27.42 -3.90 -5.90
N ILE A 396 27.72 -3.59 -4.63
CA ILE A 396 26.88 -2.74 -3.76
C ILE A 396 26.85 -1.31 -4.29
N TRP A 397 28.01 -0.78 -4.69
CA TRP A 397 28.11 0.54 -5.31
C TRP A 397 27.26 0.64 -6.58
N ASP A 398 27.43 -0.32 -7.48
CA ASP A 398 26.70 -0.38 -8.76
C ASP A 398 25.19 -0.57 -8.53
N ALA A 399 24.80 -1.33 -7.52
CA ALA A 399 23.40 -1.50 -7.13
C ALA A 399 22.79 -0.17 -6.67
N LEU A 400 23.51 0.61 -5.84
CA LEU A 400 23.06 1.93 -5.39
C LEU A 400 23.03 2.95 -6.52
N GLU A 401 23.99 2.93 -7.46
CA GLU A 401 23.95 3.75 -8.67
C GLU A 401 22.72 3.43 -9.52
N ASN A 402 22.42 2.15 -9.76
CA ASN A 402 21.18 1.75 -10.44
C ASN A 402 19.94 2.24 -9.67
N ALA A 403 19.94 2.11 -8.33
CA ALA A 403 18.81 2.46 -7.49
C ALA A 403 18.43 3.96 -7.58
N VAL A 404 19.41 4.85 -7.82
CA VAL A 404 19.18 6.30 -8.00
C VAL A 404 19.25 6.76 -9.47
N SER A 405 19.43 5.85 -10.42
CA SER A 405 19.69 6.13 -11.85
C SER A 405 18.55 6.89 -12.55
N THR A 406 17.31 6.66 -12.14
CA THR A 406 16.09 7.23 -12.73
C THR A 406 15.47 8.34 -11.88
N TYR A 407 16.06 8.64 -10.71
CA TYR A 407 15.62 9.76 -9.85
C TYR A 407 15.51 11.07 -10.66
N PRO A 408 14.46 11.90 -10.48
CA PRO A 408 13.40 11.82 -9.45
C PRO A 408 12.18 10.95 -9.80
N ALA A 409 12.24 10.12 -10.86
CA ALA A 409 11.14 9.19 -11.14
C ALA A 409 10.93 8.26 -9.93
N GLN A 410 9.66 8.06 -9.53
CA GLN A 410 9.26 7.29 -8.35
C GLN A 410 9.31 5.78 -8.61
N GLU A 411 10.47 5.31 -9.08
CA GLU A 411 10.71 3.92 -9.43
C GLU A 411 10.82 3.02 -8.21
N GLY A 412 10.33 1.78 -8.33
CA GLY A 412 10.41 0.77 -7.27
C GLY A 412 11.85 0.46 -6.84
N ARG A 413 12.82 0.70 -7.73
CA ARG A 413 14.25 0.44 -7.52
C ARG A 413 14.93 1.36 -6.50
N PHE A 414 14.31 2.49 -6.12
CA PHE A 414 14.91 3.37 -5.10
C PHE A 414 15.20 2.56 -3.83
N PRO A 415 16.34 2.75 -3.14
CA PRO A 415 16.72 1.83 -2.08
C PRO A 415 16.28 2.33 -0.70
N GLN A 416 15.76 1.44 0.14
CA GLN A 416 15.85 1.55 1.60
C GLN A 416 17.03 0.71 2.08
N VAL A 417 17.72 1.17 3.13
CA VAL A 417 19.02 0.58 3.51
C VAL A 417 19.19 0.40 5.02
N SER A 418 20.06 -0.55 5.40
CA SER A 418 20.56 -0.71 6.78
C SER A 418 22.08 -0.87 6.81
N ASN A 419 22.71 -0.19 7.77
CA ASN A 419 24.17 -0.13 7.94
C ASN A 419 24.93 0.42 6.71
N ILE A 420 24.20 1.11 5.82
CA ILE A 420 24.73 1.85 4.68
C ILE A 420 24.35 3.32 4.87
N VAL A 421 25.30 4.21 4.61
CA VAL A 421 25.05 5.65 4.47
C VAL A 421 25.62 6.09 3.14
N PHE A 422 24.80 6.69 2.28
CA PHE A 422 25.26 7.19 0.99
C PHE A 422 24.71 8.57 0.67
N GLU A 423 25.46 9.28 -0.17
CA GLU A 423 25.08 10.57 -0.71
C GLU A 423 25.09 10.52 -2.23
N PHE A 424 24.07 11.10 -2.86
CA PHE A 424 23.94 11.17 -4.30
C PHE A 424 23.52 12.56 -4.78
N ASP A 425 23.90 12.88 -6.02
CA ASP A 425 23.51 14.10 -6.72
C ASP A 425 22.69 13.75 -7.96
N ALA A 426 21.42 14.16 -7.93
CA ALA A 426 20.44 13.88 -8.98
C ALA A 426 20.73 14.61 -10.30
N SER A 427 21.49 15.72 -10.23
CA SER A 427 21.86 16.51 -11.41
C SER A 427 22.98 15.86 -12.24
N ARG A 428 23.71 14.89 -11.66
CA ARG A 428 24.77 14.15 -12.35
C ARG A 428 24.20 13.10 -13.30
N GLU A 429 25.03 12.74 -14.28
CA GLU A 429 24.73 11.67 -15.26
C GLU A 429 24.37 10.37 -14.54
N SER A 430 23.33 9.69 -15.05
CA SER A 430 22.90 8.38 -14.54
C SER A 430 24.06 7.38 -14.54
N GLY A 431 24.23 6.65 -13.43
CA GLY A 431 25.36 5.74 -13.20
C GLY A 431 26.63 6.42 -12.65
N LYS A 432 26.62 7.74 -12.43
CA LYS A 432 27.69 8.49 -11.75
C LYS A 432 27.10 9.48 -10.74
N ARG A 433 26.01 9.11 -10.08
CA ARG A 433 25.28 10.00 -9.16
C ARG A 433 25.81 9.93 -7.74
N LEU A 434 26.48 8.85 -7.34
CA LEU A 434 26.99 8.71 -5.99
C LEU A 434 28.21 9.62 -5.75
N ASN A 435 28.22 10.28 -4.59
CA ASN A 435 29.37 11.02 -4.08
C ASN A 435 30.19 10.15 -3.13
N PHE A 436 29.53 9.47 -2.19
CA PHE A 436 30.16 8.50 -1.31
C PHE A 436 29.17 7.43 -0.87
N VAL A 437 29.72 6.28 -0.51
CA VAL A 437 29.02 5.19 0.17
C VAL A 437 29.86 4.76 1.37
N ARG A 438 29.21 4.59 2.52
CA ARG A 438 29.80 4.02 3.74
C ARG A 438 29.03 2.80 4.18
N ILE A 439 29.73 1.75 4.57
CA ILE A 439 29.18 0.51 5.11
C ILE A 439 29.78 0.29 6.49
N GLY A 440 28.96 0.08 7.53
CA GLY A 440 29.47 -0.10 8.90
C GLY A 440 30.25 1.11 9.43
N GLY A 441 29.93 2.32 8.95
CA GLY A 441 30.63 3.56 9.32
C GLY A 441 31.96 3.81 8.62
N ARG A 442 32.46 2.85 7.80
CA ARG A 442 33.70 2.99 7.01
C ARG A 442 33.37 3.26 5.55
N ALA A 443 34.30 3.87 4.80
CA ALA A 443 34.13 4.00 3.35
C ALA A 443 33.98 2.61 2.71
N CYS A 444 33.11 2.49 1.71
CA CYS A 444 32.94 1.25 0.96
C CYS A 444 34.27 0.87 0.28
N ASP A 445 34.79 -0.32 0.59
CA ASP A 445 35.94 -0.90 -0.09
C ASP A 445 35.42 -1.75 -1.25
N THR A 446 35.76 -1.37 -2.49
CA THR A 446 35.23 -1.99 -3.70
C THR A 446 35.67 -3.44 -3.87
N GLU A 447 36.81 -3.83 -3.30
CA GLU A 447 37.35 -5.20 -3.41
C GLU A 447 36.98 -6.09 -2.24
N GLN A 448 36.58 -5.52 -1.09
CA GLN A 448 36.12 -6.27 0.05
C GLN A 448 34.79 -6.98 -0.25
N GLU A 449 34.66 -8.24 0.19
CA GLU A 449 33.38 -8.95 0.17
C GLU A 449 32.54 -8.60 1.41
N TYR A 450 31.24 -8.40 1.17
CA TYR A 450 30.24 -8.13 2.19
C TYR A 450 29.10 -9.14 2.07
N VAL A 451 28.49 -9.48 3.20
CA VAL A 451 27.22 -10.19 3.27
C VAL A 451 26.09 -9.17 3.18
N LEU A 452 25.40 -9.15 2.04
CA LEU A 452 24.26 -8.29 1.76
C LEU A 452 22.95 -9.09 1.95
N ALA A 453 22.09 -8.65 2.87
CA ALA A 453 20.70 -9.10 2.91
C ALA A 453 19.88 -8.30 1.90
N THR A 454 19.11 -8.99 1.07
CA THR A 454 18.22 -8.38 0.06
C THR A 454 17.05 -9.32 -0.23
N ARG A 455 16.28 -9.12 -1.30
CA ARG A 455 15.24 -10.09 -1.72
C ARG A 455 15.62 -10.88 -2.96
N GLY A 456 15.01 -12.05 -3.13
CA GLY A 456 15.18 -12.90 -4.32
C GLY A 456 14.94 -12.13 -5.62
N TYR A 457 13.91 -11.27 -5.67
CA TYR A 457 13.67 -10.35 -6.78
C TYR A 457 14.91 -9.55 -7.22
N MET A 458 15.67 -9.01 -6.27
CA MET A 458 16.90 -8.28 -6.56
C MET A 458 18.06 -9.22 -6.92
N GLY A 459 18.13 -10.40 -6.28
CA GLY A 459 19.09 -11.45 -6.62
C GLY A 459 18.95 -11.99 -8.05
N ARG A 460 17.74 -11.99 -8.60
CA ARG A 460 17.47 -12.31 -10.03
C ARG A 460 17.72 -11.13 -10.98
N GLY A 461 18.30 -10.04 -10.49
CA GLY A 461 18.65 -8.85 -11.28
C GLY A 461 17.47 -8.00 -11.77
N LYS A 462 16.27 -8.21 -11.22
CA LYS A 462 15.08 -7.40 -11.56
C LYS A 462 15.26 -5.95 -11.11
N ASP A 463 14.42 -5.04 -11.60
CA ASP A 463 14.57 -3.57 -11.39
C ASP A 463 15.94 -2.99 -11.83
N GLY A 464 16.70 -3.73 -12.65
CA GLY A 464 18.02 -3.33 -13.11
C GLY A 464 19.16 -3.67 -12.15
N PHE A 465 18.91 -4.42 -11.07
CA PHE A 465 19.93 -4.85 -10.09
C PHE A 465 20.85 -5.97 -10.62
N THR A 466 21.29 -5.84 -11.88
CA THR A 466 22.17 -6.81 -12.57
C THR A 466 23.50 -7.04 -11.86
N SER A 467 24.00 -6.07 -11.09
CA SER A 467 25.20 -6.22 -10.25
C SER A 467 25.01 -7.21 -9.10
N LEU A 468 23.77 -7.49 -8.71
CA LEU A 468 23.42 -8.46 -7.67
C LEU A 468 22.99 -9.81 -8.24
N LEU A 469 23.06 -9.99 -9.56
CA LEU A 469 22.63 -11.22 -10.22
C LEU A 469 23.39 -12.43 -9.65
N VAL A 470 22.63 -13.42 -9.18
CA VAL A 470 23.15 -14.64 -8.58
C VAL A 470 23.74 -15.59 -9.63
N LYS A 471 24.71 -16.41 -9.22
CA LYS A 471 25.39 -17.37 -10.12
C LYS A 471 24.45 -18.38 -10.77
N SER A 472 23.40 -18.80 -10.06
CA SER A 472 22.34 -19.70 -10.56
C SER A 472 21.61 -19.10 -11.77
N GLU A 473 21.50 -17.78 -11.84
CA GLU A 473 20.89 -16.99 -12.93
C GLU A 473 21.93 -16.41 -13.90
N GLY A 474 23.19 -16.86 -13.84
CA GLY A 474 24.27 -16.45 -14.74
C GLY A 474 25.06 -15.21 -14.32
N GLY A 475 24.89 -14.73 -13.09
CA GLY A 475 25.63 -13.60 -12.54
C GLY A 475 26.86 -13.98 -11.71
N THR A 476 27.33 -13.04 -10.87
CA THR A 476 28.56 -13.20 -10.08
C THR A 476 28.33 -13.36 -8.56
N ALA A 477 27.15 -12.96 -8.06
CA ALA A 477 26.85 -12.97 -6.63
C ALA A 477 26.73 -14.42 -6.11
N HIS A 478 27.36 -14.69 -4.97
CA HIS A 478 27.30 -16.01 -4.33
C HIS A 478 26.19 -16.03 -3.28
N GLU A 479 25.21 -16.91 -3.43
CA GLU A 479 24.10 -17.07 -2.49
C GLU A 479 24.59 -17.79 -1.21
N ILE A 480 24.42 -17.15 -0.05
CA ILE A 480 24.61 -17.76 1.26
C ILE A 480 23.28 -18.33 1.75
N VAL A 481 22.20 -17.59 1.52
CA VAL A 481 20.81 -18.03 1.72
C VAL A 481 20.11 -17.79 0.40
N ASP A 482 19.68 -18.86 -0.25
CA ASP A 482 18.93 -18.86 -1.50
C ASP A 482 17.43 -18.62 -1.25
N GLU A 483 16.64 -18.59 -2.32
CA GLU A 483 15.19 -18.36 -2.22
C GLU A 483 14.43 -19.50 -1.54
N GLU A 484 14.91 -20.74 -1.63
CA GLU A 484 14.27 -21.90 -1.01
C GLU A 484 14.41 -21.89 0.52
N ASN A 485 15.55 -21.38 1.02
CA ASN A 485 15.85 -21.29 2.45
C ASN A 485 15.54 -19.89 3.04
N GLY A 486 15.20 -18.93 2.20
CA GLY A 486 14.89 -17.56 2.60
C GLY A 486 13.56 -17.43 3.34
N ILE A 487 13.47 -16.47 4.27
CA ILE A 487 12.24 -16.18 5.01
C ILE A 487 11.52 -14.96 4.41
N LEU A 488 10.19 -15.00 4.36
CA LEU A 488 9.38 -13.85 3.96
C LEU A 488 9.54 -12.68 4.94
N ILE A 489 9.58 -11.44 4.43
CA ILE A 489 9.64 -10.23 5.27
C ILE A 489 8.49 -10.19 6.28
N SER A 490 7.28 -10.53 5.84
CA SER A 490 6.10 -10.58 6.72
C SER A 490 6.26 -11.59 7.86
N ALA A 491 6.83 -12.77 7.57
CA ALA A 491 7.14 -13.78 8.59
C ALA A 491 8.25 -13.32 9.53
N MET A 492 9.30 -12.69 9.01
CA MET A 492 10.41 -12.15 9.79
C MET A 492 9.96 -11.04 10.75
N LEU A 493 9.10 -10.12 10.29
CA LEU A 493 8.52 -9.08 11.12
C LEU A 493 7.60 -9.67 12.21
N ARG A 494 6.79 -10.68 11.88
CA ARG A 494 6.00 -11.42 12.88
C ARG A 494 6.90 -12.08 13.92
N GLN A 495 7.96 -12.76 13.51
CA GLN A 495 8.94 -13.37 14.41
C GLN A 495 9.64 -12.35 15.28
N TYR A 496 10.01 -11.19 14.74
CA TYR A 496 10.60 -10.08 15.51
C TYR A 496 9.67 -9.63 16.64
N PHE A 497 8.41 -9.35 16.33
CA PHE A 497 7.43 -8.94 17.34
C PHE A 497 7.09 -10.06 18.33
N MET A 498 7.00 -11.31 17.87
CA MET A 498 6.82 -12.48 18.74
C MET A 498 8.03 -12.68 19.68
N ALA A 499 9.25 -12.48 19.19
CA ALA A 499 10.47 -12.57 19.98
C ALA A 499 10.50 -11.47 21.04
N LEU A 500 10.09 -10.24 20.73
CA LEU A 500 9.93 -9.17 21.74
C LEU A 500 8.94 -9.58 22.84
N ARG A 501 7.82 -10.23 22.46
CA ARG A 501 6.84 -10.76 23.42
C ARG A 501 7.41 -11.90 24.27
N THR A 502 8.24 -12.76 23.69
CA THR A 502 8.84 -13.91 24.40
C THR A 502 10.01 -13.47 25.29
N VAL A 503 10.89 -12.59 24.83
CA VAL A 503 11.99 -12.03 25.63
C VAL A 503 11.44 -11.24 26.83
N GLY A 504 10.35 -10.49 26.65
CA GLY A 504 9.62 -9.86 27.77
C GLY A 504 9.01 -10.86 28.75
N LYS A 505 8.62 -12.05 28.30
CA LYS A 505 8.22 -13.15 29.21
C LYS A 505 9.42 -13.81 29.91
N TRP A 506 10.59 -13.83 29.26
CA TRP A 506 11.82 -14.41 29.82
C TRP A 506 12.48 -13.50 30.85
N THR A 507 12.34 -12.17 30.75
CA THR A 507 12.72 -11.24 31.83
C THR A 507 11.83 -11.42 33.06
N CYS A 508 10.56 -11.79 32.91
CA CYS A 508 9.72 -12.21 34.04
C CYS A 508 10.05 -13.61 34.59
N LEU A 509 10.79 -14.44 33.84
CA LEU A 509 11.27 -15.74 34.32
C LEU A 509 12.55 -15.62 35.16
N SER A 510 13.33 -14.53 35.07
CA SER A 510 14.49 -14.37 35.96
C SER A 510 14.09 -14.29 37.42
N ASP A 511 12.95 -13.65 37.73
CA ASP A 511 12.42 -13.58 39.09
C ASP A 511 11.87 -14.93 39.56
N HIS A 512 11.26 -15.69 38.65
CA HIS A 512 10.84 -17.07 38.92
C HIS A 512 12.04 -17.99 39.18
N TRP A 513 13.08 -17.94 38.34
CA TRP A 513 14.29 -18.77 38.52
C TRP A 513 15.17 -18.29 39.68
N ALA A 514 15.18 -16.99 40.02
CA ALA A 514 15.78 -16.48 41.25
C ALA A 514 15.04 -16.99 42.49
N SER A 515 13.70 -17.01 42.46
CA SER A 515 12.86 -17.58 43.52
C SER A 515 13.05 -19.10 43.64
N VAL A 516 13.14 -19.83 42.52
CA VAL A 516 13.45 -21.26 42.49
C VAL A 516 14.86 -21.53 43.02
N ALA A 517 15.85 -20.68 42.72
CA ALA A 517 17.21 -20.79 43.24
C ALA A 517 17.28 -20.48 44.75
N GLU A 518 16.52 -19.50 45.24
CA GLU A 518 16.36 -19.21 46.68
C GLU A 518 15.68 -20.36 47.42
N GLN A 519 14.63 -20.96 46.84
CA GLN A 519 13.91 -22.09 47.43
C GLN A 519 14.69 -23.40 47.36
N ALA A 520 15.55 -23.57 46.35
CA ALA A 520 16.40 -24.75 46.18
C ALA A 520 17.67 -24.72 47.06
N ASN A 521 17.90 -23.65 47.83
CA ASN A 521 18.97 -23.53 48.83
C ASN A 521 20.37 -23.84 48.28
N VAL A 522 20.64 -23.42 47.03
CA VAL A 522 21.95 -23.61 46.38
C VAL A 522 22.85 -22.42 46.72
N PRO A 523 24.10 -22.62 47.18
CA PRO A 523 24.97 -21.52 47.57
C PRO A 523 25.33 -20.66 46.35
N LEU A 524 24.95 -19.38 46.41
CA LEU A 524 25.32 -18.36 45.42
C LEU A 524 26.81 -18.02 45.54
N SER A 525 27.47 -17.98 44.37
CA SER A 525 28.89 -17.64 44.17
C SER A 525 29.28 -16.27 44.78
N PRO A 526 30.50 -16.10 45.33
CA PRO A 526 30.89 -14.95 46.12
C PRO A 526 31.38 -13.78 45.26
N THR A 527 30.50 -13.06 44.58
CA THR A 527 30.81 -11.70 44.09
C THR A 527 29.53 -10.93 43.85
N LEU A 528 28.99 -10.26 44.87
CA LEU A 528 28.23 -9.01 44.76
C LEU A 528 27.84 -8.54 46.17
N GLU A 529 28.73 -7.77 46.81
CA GLU A 529 28.33 -6.92 47.93
C GLU A 529 27.45 -5.79 47.36
N ARG A 530 26.21 -5.68 47.84
CA ARG A 530 25.42 -4.45 47.73
C ARG A 530 25.20 -3.89 49.14
N HIS A 531 25.78 -2.73 49.39
CA HIS A 531 25.46 -1.88 50.53
C HIS A 531 23.95 -1.54 50.54
N ARG A 532 23.29 -1.77 51.68
CA ARG A 532 22.02 -1.13 52.07
C ARG A 532 22.30 -0.12 53.18
N PRO A 533 21.62 1.03 53.23
CA PRO A 533 21.41 1.75 54.47
C PRO A 533 20.15 1.23 55.19
N ASP A 534 20.33 0.97 56.48
CA ASP A 534 19.30 0.65 57.46
C ASP A 534 18.26 1.77 57.60
N ILE A 535 16.98 1.39 57.68
CA ILE A 535 16.01 2.08 58.55
C ILE A 535 15.19 1.01 59.28
N SER A 536 15.43 0.92 60.58
CA SER A 536 14.72 0.12 61.57
C SER A 536 13.52 0.88 62.17
N GLY A 537 12.47 0.13 62.52
CA GLY A 537 11.41 0.52 63.47
C GLY A 537 10.04 0.03 63.00
N GLY A 538 9.60 -1.18 63.36
CA GLY A 538 8.75 -1.45 64.54
C GLY A 538 7.29 -1.07 64.23
N GLY A 539 6.27 -1.92 64.09
CA GLY A 539 5.94 -3.20 64.70
C GLY A 539 4.57 -3.02 65.37
N ASP A 540 3.49 -3.60 64.83
CA ASP A 540 2.50 -4.39 65.59
C ASP A 540 1.34 -4.93 64.73
N GLN A 541 0.86 -6.11 65.11
CA GLN A 541 -0.28 -6.83 64.53
C GLN A 541 -1.58 -6.51 65.29
N VAL A 542 -2.71 -6.29 64.59
CA VAL A 542 -4.06 -6.67 65.08
C VAL A 542 -4.95 -7.10 63.91
N ARG A 543 -5.73 -8.15 64.16
CA ARG A 543 -6.59 -8.90 63.22
C ARG A 543 -8.07 -8.68 63.56
N GLU A 544 -8.87 -8.46 62.51
CA GLU A 544 -10.31 -8.72 62.26
C GLU A 544 -11.42 -8.40 63.30
N GLU A 545 -12.46 -7.66 62.88
CA GLU A 545 -13.79 -8.22 62.54
C GLU A 545 -14.79 -7.21 61.89
N THR A 546 -15.34 -7.67 60.76
CA THR A 546 -16.62 -7.46 60.03
C THR A 546 -17.59 -6.28 60.28
N HIS A 547 -18.06 -5.67 59.17
CA HIS A 547 -19.50 -5.67 58.77
C HIS A 547 -19.76 -5.25 57.30
N SER A 548 -20.33 -6.22 56.55
CA SER A 548 -21.38 -6.18 55.51
C SER A 548 -21.35 -5.26 54.25
N ALA A 549 -21.76 -5.92 53.15
CA ALA A 549 -22.37 -5.44 51.91
C ALA A 549 -21.42 -5.21 50.71
N GLY A 550 -21.56 -6.08 49.70
CA GLY A 550 -21.06 -5.85 48.34
C GLY A 550 -20.38 -7.08 47.75
N ALA A 551 -21.12 -7.87 46.96
CA ALA A 551 -20.51 -8.85 46.07
C ALA A 551 -19.48 -8.11 45.19
N SER A 552 -18.21 -8.51 45.31
CA SER A 552 -17.07 -7.79 44.75
C SER A 552 -17.10 -7.76 43.22
N TRP A 553 -16.76 -6.60 42.67
CA TRP A 553 -16.48 -6.32 41.25
C TRP A 553 -15.59 -7.37 40.57
N LYS A 554 -14.76 -8.08 41.35
CA LYS A 554 -13.98 -9.24 40.88
C LYS A 554 -14.85 -10.35 40.30
N THR A 555 -15.95 -10.71 40.95
CA THR A 555 -16.81 -11.84 40.51
C THR A 555 -17.53 -11.52 39.20
N PHE A 556 -17.83 -10.24 38.96
CA PHE A 556 -18.37 -9.75 37.69
C PHE A 556 -17.33 -9.81 36.55
N LEU A 557 -16.09 -9.37 36.81
CA LEU A 557 -14.99 -9.43 35.83
C LEU A 557 -14.62 -10.86 35.44
N HIS A 558 -14.56 -11.78 36.40
CA HIS A 558 -14.22 -13.19 36.14
C HIS A 558 -15.24 -13.90 35.24
N ARG A 559 -16.53 -13.55 35.33
CA ARG A 559 -17.59 -14.15 34.50
C ARG A 559 -17.65 -13.55 33.09
N ARG A 560 -17.34 -12.26 32.95
CA ARG A 560 -17.43 -11.52 31.67
C ARG A 560 -16.19 -11.68 30.79
N LEU A 561 -15.02 -11.95 31.37
CA LEU A 561 -13.76 -12.14 30.65
C LEU A 561 -13.49 -13.60 30.21
N GLY A 562 -14.41 -14.53 30.47
CA GLY A 562 -14.31 -15.91 29.96
C GLY A 562 -13.16 -16.75 30.56
N LEU A 563 -12.57 -16.32 31.67
CA LEU A 563 -11.40 -16.96 32.31
C LEU A 563 -11.70 -18.31 33.02
N ASN A 564 -12.91 -18.86 32.87
CA ASN A 564 -13.30 -20.17 33.38
C ASN A 564 -13.34 -21.26 32.28
N LYS A 565 -12.79 -21.03 31.09
CA LYS A 565 -12.62 -22.08 30.09
C LYS A 565 -11.19 -22.60 30.16
N GLU A 566 -11.03 -23.86 30.53
CA GLU A 566 -9.77 -24.58 30.35
C GLU A 566 -9.44 -24.72 28.85
N PRO A 567 -8.16 -24.67 28.47
CA PRO A 567 -7.75 -24.91 27.09
C PRO A 567 -8.03 -26.38 26.70
N LEU A 568 -8.47 -26.58 25.46
CA LEU A 568 -8.53 -27.91 24.84
C LEU A 568 -7.09 -28.38 24.57
N ASP A 569 -6.86 -29.67 24.86
CA ASP A 569 -5.58 -30.37 24.75
C ASP A 569 -5.09 -30.45 23.30
N GLU A 570 -3.78 -30.32 23.10
CA GLU A 570 -3.09 -30.45 21.81
C GLU A 570 -3.02 -31.93 21.39
N ASN A 571 -4.10 -32.52 20.85
CA ASN A 571 -4.07 -33.82 20.16
C ASN A 571 -5.28 -34.05 19.23
N GLU A 572 -5.63 -33.07 18.39
CA GLU A 572 -6.48 -33.32 17.21
C GLU A 572 -5.77 -32.83 15.94
N ASP A 573 -5.02 -33.77 15.36
CA ASP A 573 -4.80 -34.01 13.93
C ASP A 573 -5.23 -32.88 12.96
N ASP A 574 -4.26 -32.07 12.51
CA ASP A 574 -4.39 -31.24 11.31
C ASP A 574 -4.43 -32.16 10.09
N GLY A 575 -5.61 -32.72 9.83
CA GLY A 575 -5.92 -33.40 8.58
C GLY A 575 -5.96 -32.41 7.43
N ASP A 576 -5.09 -32.64 6.45
CA ASP A 576 -5.18 -32.10 5.08
C ASP A 576 -6.62 -32.19 4.55
N ASP A 577 -7.28 -31.05 4.36
CA ASP A 577 -8.49 -30.98 3.53
C ASP A 577 -8.29 -29.99 2.37
N VAL A 578 -7.91 -30.61 1.25
CA VAL A 578 -7.94 -30.10 -0.12
C VAL A 578 -9.31 -29.45 -0.40
N VAL A 579 -9.31 -28.16 -0.73
CA VAL A 579 -10.53 -27.40 -1.03
C VAL A 579 -11.10 -27.79 -2.41
N GLY A 580 -11.88 -28.86 -2.44
CA GLY A 580 -12.71 -29.26 -3.59
C GLY A 580 -14.03 -28.49 -3.60
N TYR A 581 -14.22 -27.62 -4.60
CA TYR A 581 -15.51 -26.96 -4.85
C TYR A 581 -16.48 -27.93 -5.55
N ALA A 582 -17.47 -28.42 -4.83
CA ALA A 582 -18.67 -29.04 -5.42
C ALA A 582 -19.87 -28.09 -5.27
N THR A 583 -20.60 -27.92 -6.37
CA THR A 583 -21.78 -27.05 -6.53
C THR A 583 -23.10 -27.73 -6.14
N ALA A 584 -24.07 -26.89 -5.71
CA ALA A 584 -25.55 -27.01 -5.77
C ALA A 584 -26.31 -27.39 -4.47
N PRO A 585 -27.64 -27.14 -4.34
CA PRO A 585 -28.47 -26.00 -4.79
C PRO A 585 -29.34 -25.39 -3.65
N ALA A 586 -30.22 -24.46 -4.02
CA ALA A 586 -31.06 -23.59 -3.17
C ALA A 586 -32.07 -24.27 -2.24
N GLY A 587 -32.31 -23.61 -1.09
CA GLY A 587 -33.60 -23.56 -0.39
C GLY A 587 -33.61 -24.18 1.02
N ALA A 588 -33.57 -23.33 2.06
CA ALA A 588 -34.39 -23.44 3.28
C ALA A 588 -34.11 -22.25 4.21
N ASP A 589 -35.17 -21.53 4.49
CA ASP A 589 -35.30 -20.42 5.43
C ASP A 589 -35.26 -20.93 6.88
N SER A 590 -34.43 -20.35 7.73
CA SER A 590 -34.67 -20.29 9.17
C SER A 590 -33.79 -19.20 9.78
N GLY A 591 -34.44 -18.17 10.32
CA GLY A 591 -33.82 -16.98 10.89
C GLY A 591 -32.79 -17.27 11.98
N ALA A 592 -31.65 -16.60 11.86
CA ALA A 592 -30.74 -16.32 12.96
C ALA A 592 -30.50 -14.80 12.96
N GLU A 593 -30.84 -14.20 14.09
CA GLU A 593 -30.81 -12.76 14.32
C GLU A 593 -29.42 -12.16 14.15
N VAL A 594 -29.40 -10.96 13.59
CA VAL A 594 -28.24 -10.10 13.40
C VAL A 594 -27.74 -9.64 14.77
N ALA A 595 -26.73 -10.32 15.31
CA ALA A 595 -26.01 -9.90 16.50
C ALA A 595 -24.51 -9.88 16.18
N GLY A 596 -24.00 -8.71 15.84
CA GLY A 596 -22.58 -8.56 15.52
C GLY A 596 -22.15 -7.20 14.96
N LEU A 597 -23.06 -6.24 14.84
CA LEU A 597 -22.75 -4.88 14.35
C LEU A 597 -22.72 -3.82 15.48
N ASP A 598 -23.14 -4.17 16.70
CA ASP A 598 -23.26 -3.22 17.81
C ASP A 598 -22.00 -3.13 18.71
N GLU A 599 -21.08 -4.11 18.67
CA GLU A 599 -19.94 -4.14 19.62
C GLU A 599 -18.85 -3.10 19.31
N ASP A 600 -18.63 -2.72 18.05
CA ASP A 600 -17.56 -1.76 17.69
C ASP A 600 -17.98 -0.29 17.93
N LEU A 601 -19.27 0.04 17.79
CA LEU A 601 -19.80 1.36 18.15
C LEU A 601 -19.89 1.56 19.68
N ASP A 602 -20.07 0.47 20.44
CA ASP A 602 -20.14 0.52 21.89
C ASP A 602 -18.78 0.84 22.54
N VAL A 603 -17.65 0.40 21.96
CA VAL A 603 -16.30 0.69 22.52
C VAL A 603 -15.95 2.19 22.41
N ASP A 604 -16.25 2.82 21.27
CA ASP A 604 -16.00 4.24 21.07
C ASP A 604 -16.97 5.12 21.87
N LEU A 605 -18.24 4.72 21.97
CA LEU A 605 -19.24 5.39 22.79
C LEU A 605 -18.93 5.27 24.29
N GLU A 606 -18.50 4.10 24.77
CA GLU A 606 -18.05 3.87 26.15
C GLU A 606 -16.85 4.75 26.50
N MET A 607 -15.86 4.86 25.60
CA MET A 607 -14.70 5.74 25.82
C MET A 607 -15.08 7.22 25.89
N LEU A 608 -16.03 7.65 25.05
CA LEU A 608 -16.54 9.02 25.05
C LEU A 608 -17.35 9.34 26.32
N LEU A 609 -18.14 8.37 26.81
CA LEU A 609 -18.89 8.46 28.05
C LEU A 609 -17.96 8.47 29.27
N LEU A 610 -16.91 7.66 29.28
CA LEU A 610 -15.88 7.64 30.33
C LEU A 610 -15.15 8.98 30.43
N ARG A 611 -14.77 9.59 29.30
CA ARG A 611 -14.15 10.93 29.27
C ARG A 611 -15.09 12.02 29.79
N LYS A 612 -16.36 11.99 29.39
CA LYS A 612 -17.39 12.94 29.88
C LYS A 612 -17.69 12.76 31.37
N PHE A 613 -17.74 11.53 31.85
CA PHE A 613 -17.94 11.20 33.26
C PHE A 613 -16.78 11.72 34.11
N TRP A 614 -15.55 11.43 33.70
CA TRP A 614 -14.34 11.89 34.40
C TRP A 614 -14.23 13.41 34.45
N ALA A 615 -14.51 14.10 33.34
CA ALA A 615 -14.51 15.56 33.31
C ALA A 615 -15.57 16.19 34.25
N ARG A 616 -16.73 15.53 34.41
CA ARG A 616 -17.79 15.97 35.34
C ARG A 616 -17.45 15.67 36.79
N TRP A 617 -16.83 14.52 37.05
CA TRP A 617 -16.41 14.11 38.38
C TRP A 617 -15.35 15.07 38.92
N VAL A 618 -14.28 15.32 38.14
CA VAL A 618 -13.19 16.26 38.48
C VAL A 618 -13.71 17.66 38.81
N ARG A 619 -14.68 18.14 38.02
CA ARG A 619 -15.31 19.46 38.23
C ARG A 619 -16.15 19.54 39.51
N LYS A 620 -16.75 18.43 39.95
CA LYS A 620 -17.57 18.35 41.18
C LYS A 620 -16.75 18.07 42.43
N THR A 621 -15.65 17.34 42.31
CA THR A 621 -14.79 16.98 43.44
C THR A 621 -13.70 18.01 43.71
N GLY A 622 -13.54 19.01 42.83
CA GLY A 622 -12.57 20.10 43.02
C GLY A 622 -11.12 19.68 42.82
N VAL A 623 -10.88 18.49 42.26
CA VAL A 623 -9.54 17.99 41.96
C VAL A 623 -8.99 18.81 40.78
N GLN A 624 -7.84 19.48 40.95
CA GLN A 624 -7.18 20.13 39.82
C GLN A 624 -6.55 19.08 38.92
N ALA A 625 -7.03 18.98 37.68
CA ALA A 625 -6.41 18.13 36.66
C ALA A 625 -5.26 18.90 36.00
N THR A 626 -4.03 18.48 36.28
CA THR A 626 -2.85 18.82 35.49
C THR A 626 -2.70 17.79 34.37
N VAL A 627 -2.38 18.25 33.15
CA VAL A 627 -1.93 17.36 32.06
C VAL A 627 -0.69 16.64 32.56
N CYS A 628 -0.67 15.31 32.34
CA CYS A 628 0.29 14.32 32.83
C CYS A 628 1.61 14.87 33.40
N ASP A 629 1.95 14.43 34.62
CA ASP A 629 3.29 14.54 35.19
C ASP A 629 4.36 14.20 34.13
N PRO A 630 5.52 14.90 34.11
CA PRO A 630 6.66 14.42 33.33
C PRO A 630 6.98 12.99 33.79
N LEU A 631 7.01 12.06 32.83
CA LEU A 631 7.32 10.65 33.05
C LEU A 631 8.56 10.53 33.94
N ARG A 632 8.44 9.82 35.07
CA ARG A 632 9.59 9.45 35.88
C ARG A 632 10.21 8.21 35.25
N ASP A 633 11.52 8.03 35.38
CA ASP A 633 12.25 6.88 34.82
C ASP A 633 11.68 5.52 35.26
N GLU A 634 10.91 5.50 36.34
CA GLU A 634 10.28 4.33 36.95
C GLU A 634 8.94 3.94 36.29
N ASP A 635 8.29 4.86 35.57
CA ASP A 635 6.99 4.64 34.91
C ASP A 635 7.10 3.92 33.55
N CYS A 636 8.33 3.66 33.08
CA CYS A 636 8.61 2.83 31.89
C CYS A 636 8.46 1.31 32.13
N ALA A 637 8.02 0.88 33.32
CA ALA A 637 8.03 -0.52 33.74
C ALA A 637 6.69 -1.27 33.49
N VAL A 638 6.08 -1.10 32.31
CA VAL A 638 4.97 -1.97 31.86
C VAL A 638 5.34 -2.61 30.51
N ASP A 639 5.93 -3.80 30.60
CA ASP A 639 6.82 -4.38 29.58
C ASP A 639 6.19 -5.54 28.78
N TRP A 640 4.91 -5.43 28.38
CA TRP A 640 4.25 -6.54 27.64
C TRP A 640 4.46 -6.52 26.12
N THR A 641 5.18 -5.52 25.59
CA THR A 641 5.95 -5.53 24.33
C THR A 641 6.76 -4.24 24.27
N ARG A 642 8.07 -4.30 23.98
CA ARG A 642 8.84 -3.07 23.71
C ARG A 642 8.26 -2.39 22.48
N VAL A 643 7.71 -1.19 22.69
CA VAL A 643 7.19 -0.34 21.62
C VAL A 643 8.34 0.01 20.67
N ILE A 644 8.17 -0.20 19.37
CA ILE A 644 9.17 0.25 18.38
C ILE A 644 9.03 1.75 18.17
N ALA A 645 10.14 2.44 17.93
CA ALA A 645 10.14 3.88 17.63
C ALA A 645 11.14 4.18 16.50
N PRO A 646 10.93 3.64 15.30
CA PRO A 646 11.87 3.84 14.21
C PRO A 646 11.87 5.30 13.75
N VAL A 647 13.08 5.80 13.48
CA VAL A 647 13.33 7.18 13.06
C VAL A 647 14.09 7.21 11.74
N VAL A 648 14.04 8.35 11.06
CA VAL A 648 14.93 8.65 9.94
C VAL A 648 16.28 9.06 10.51
N GLU A 649 17.36 8.43 10.04
CA GLU A 649 18.72 8.62 10.58
C GLU A 649 19.64 9.38 9.62
N GLY A 650 19.17 9.72 8.42
CA GLY A 650 19.96 10.39 7.39
C GLY A 650 20.97 9.44 6.73
N ARG A 651 20.56 8.17 6.57
CA ARG A 651 21.24 7.11 5.81
C ARG A 651 21.28 7.45 4.32
N ILE A 652 20.27 8.15 3.80
CA ILE A 652 20.18 8.53 2.38
C ILE A 652 20.20 10.05 2.26
N ARG A 653 21.20 10.60 1.56
CA ARG A 653 21.38 12.04 1.40
C ARG A 653 21.38 12.44 -0.06
N MET A 654 20.57 13.41 -0.41
CA MET A 654 20.57 14.02 -1.75
C MET A 654 21.20 15.41 -1.68
N VAL A 655 22.13 15.70 -2.58
CA VAL A 655 22.81 16.99 -2.71
C VAL A 655 22.66 17.46 -4.15
N GLY A 656 22.24 18.71 -4.39
CA GLY A 656 22.09 19.23 -5.75
C GLY A 656 20.83 18.73 -6.46
N GLY A 657 19.87 19.64 -6.60
CA GLY A 657 18.53 19.39 -7.14
C GLY A 657 17.53 20.29 -6.43
N GLU A 658 16.50 20.79 -7.12
CA GLU A 658 15.36 21.40 -6.44
C GLU A 658 14.85 20.37 -5.42
N LYS A 659 14.86 20.74 -4.12
CA LYS A 659 14.22 19.91 -3.11
C LYS A 659 12.78 19.66 -3.62
N PRO A 660 12.31 18.41 -3.76
CA PRO A 660 10.90 18.19 -3.97
C PRO A 660 10.20 18.93 -2.85
N SER A 661 9.30 19.86 -3.19
CA SER A 661 8.63 20.76 -2.26
C SER A 661 8.08 19.94 -1.09
N VAL A 662 8.80 19.98 0.03
CA VAL A 662 8.36 19.34 1.27
C VAL A 662 7.41 20.32 1.91
N GLU A 663 6.12 20.13 1.65
CA GLU A 663 5.09 20.64 2.55
C GLU A 663 5.29 19.91 3.90
N THR A 664 5.71 20.68 4.90
CA THR A 664 5.82 20.28 6.31
C THR A 664 4.47 20.26 6.99
#